data_AF-A0A813XDX1-F1
#
_entry.id   AF-A0A813XDX1-F1
#
_cell.length_a   1.000
_cell.length_b   1.000
_cell.length_c   1.000
_cell.angle_alpha   90.00
_cell.angle_beta   90.00
_cell.angle_gamma   90.00
#
_symmetry.space_group_name_H-M   'P 1'
#
loop_
_entity.id
_entity.type
_entity.pdbx_description
1 polymer ?
#
loop_
_entity_poly.entity_id
_entity_poly.type
_entity_poly.pdbx_seq_one_letter_code
_entity_poly.pdbx_strand_id
1 'polypeptide(L)'
;MNKDDTIYISLLLISIPIGFLLKKYVKNTKSKAFLSSLIGFLMVLIVCPFDVYHSLILSIINSLILVAVHPKYVAIFSFVWCFGYLFLFRTIYFFGLSKPVPYANAVQLILTLKCVGLAFEIHDSYNRKKQFYVLNESKNLNQKNSQEKLNNESNTENDEKLEQIKLNMEFRSIEPNFIHTILYSYCYIGILTGPYFKYRTYHDWLNETYSSDNIDVFCFMKKRGRIVPFIIIGFLILSKFVSFNDPLKENFYDSSLLYRILYMALIFTLFRFRFYIAWAFAELSCISAEFGVYPLISSPKPGAGPTKLKELKNLDKKLLKSADFSFDCINNIDEYKCETAKTVKDVMHYWNMTVQFWMANNVYKRVPLKKFGQPITMAVSAYWHGLHPGYYLSMLTTSPCILAENLMNKGLKKKYLNEKFYKVYDFATWFFRIREFDYMSIGFILLSYEETMKFWRSVYFIGHVISLSQSFLFSRPKDATNWNDLKVTWGINPFDSNNFQSLPRTVSEAVSRGWIKEKNCSQVNGNRYILNGDRAAILIFNARGIIAGIASYLPKGLPFNFPSEKIQPLFNDEGDGYTINAYFVDPESVCSAQLSAKQITGDRLIIKGQSKELNIPLEQTQLSNFWTPGKCFYTMGAHYWADIEGTELNESTNKDNFTPLFLLYNKGKLNGFGWSFNADLPSKRFEHPTEQNFGMFFKKVPKFLLDPAQSNIISTLHIYLDSTPQFNYC
;
A
#
# COMPACT_ATOMS: atom_id res chain seq x y z
N MET A 1 -15.65 4.18 -37.77
CA MET A 1 -14.35 4.85 -37.56
C MET A 1 -14.37 6.17 -38.29
N ASN A 2 -13.92 7.25 -37.68
CA ASN A 2 -13.74 8.51 -38.38
C ASN A 2 -12.49 8.41 -39.30
N LYS A 3 -12.37 9.30 -40.30
CA LYS A 3 -11.24 9.39 -41.22
C LYS A 3 -9.90 9.43 -40.49
N ASP A 4 -9.82 10.17 -39.39
CA ASP A 4 -8.58 10.34 -38.64
C ASP A 4 -8.16 9.07 -37.89
N ASP A 5 -9.12 8.28 -37.39
CA ASP A 5 -8.82 6.97 -36.78
C ASP A 5 -8.25 6.00 -37.81
N THR A 6 -8.78 6.06 -39.04
CA THR A 6 -8.28 5.27 -40.16
C THR A 6 -6.84 5.66 -40.49
N ILE A 7 -6.54 6.97 -40.60
CA ILE A 7 -5.18 7.47 -40.84
C ILE A 7 -4.23 6.98 -39.73
N TYR A 8 -4.63 7.13 -38.47
CA TYR A 8 -3.81 6.73 -37.33
C TYR A 8 -3.49 5.22 -37.33
N ILE A 9 -4.51 4.38 -37.57
CA ILE A 9 -4.32 2.92 -37.64
C ILE A 9 -3.48 2.54 -38.86
N SER A 10 -3.69 3.18 -40.02
CA SER A 10 -2.88 2.95 -41.22
C SER A 10 -1.40 3.25 -40.95
N LEU A 11 -1.09 4.32 -40.23
CA LEU A 11 0.29 4.67 -39.88
C LEU A 11 0.93 3.66 -38.91
N LEU A 12 0.17 3.13 -37.95
CA LEU A 12 0.64 2.03 -37.07
C LEU A 12 0.91 0.74 -37.86
N LEU A 13 0.11 0.44 -38.88
CA LEU A 13 0.34 -0.72 -39.73
C LEU A 13 1.55 -0.51 -40.66
N ILE A 14 1.71 0.69 -41.24
CA ILE A 14 2.82 1.05 -42.11
C ILE A 14 4.17 1.08 -41.35
N SER A 15 4.16 1.35 -40.04
CA SER A 15 5.40 1.34 -39.25
C SER A 15 6.03 -0.06 -39.12
N ILE A 16 5.25 -1.13 -39.30
CA ILE A 16 5.75 -2.52 -39.27
C ILE A 16 6.72 -2.81 -40.43
N PRO A 17 6.34 -2.65 -41.73
CA PRO A 17 7.26 -2.88 -42.84
C PRO A 17 8.45 -1.91 -42.86
N ILE A 18 8.30 -0.68 -42.34
CA ILE A 18 9.41 0.28 -42.21
C ILE A 18 10.57 -0.32 -41.38
N GLY A 19 10.27 -1.07 -40.31
CA GLY A 19 11.29 -1.73 -39.49
C GLY A 19 12.19 -2.66 -40.30
N PHE A 20 11.59 -3.51 -41.14
CA PHE A 20 12.34 -4.41 -42.03
C PHE A 20 13.18 -3.65 -43.05
N LEU A 21 12.63 -2.60 -43.64
CA LEU A 21 13.33 -1.78 -44.63
C LEU A 21 14.55 -1.08 -44.03
N LEU A 22 14.40 -0.48 -42.85
CA LEU A 22 15.51 0.17 -42.16
C LEU A 22 16.61 -0.82 -41.79
N LYS A 23 16.24 -2.01 -41.29
CA LYS A 23 17.21 -3.05 -40.92
C LYS A 23 17.98 -3.60 -42.13
N LYS A 24 17.28 -3.80 -43.26
CA LYS A 24 17.85 -4.36 -44.48
C LYS A 24 18.77 -3.37 -45.19
N TYR A 25 18.32 -2.13 -45.38
CA TYR A 25 18.98 -1.17 -46.29
C TYR A 25 19.85 -0.13 -45.59
N VAL A 26 19.70 0.11 -44.28
CA VAL A 26 20.41 1.19 -43.58
C VAL A 26 21.35 0.62 -42.53
N LYS A 27 22.64 0.51 -42.88
CA LYS A 27 23.70 0.01 -41.97
C LYS A 27 24.43 1.11 -41.21
N ASN A 28 24.46 2.34 -41.74
CA ASN A 28 25.14 3.45 -41.09
C ASN A 28 24.29 4.00 -39.92
N THR A 29 24.88 4.07 -38.72
CA THR A 29 24.25 4.55 -37.49
C THR A 29 23.65 5.96 -37.63
N LYS A 30 24.37 6.91 -38.25
CA LYS A 30 23.90 8.29 -38.43
C LYS A 30 22.72 8.35 -39.40
N SER A 31 22.81 7.63 -40.53
CA SER A 31 21.72 7.54 -41.50
C SER A 31 20.49 6.86 -40.90
N LYS A 32 20.68 5.81 -40.08
CA LYS A 32 19.59 5.12 -39.36
C LYS A 32 18.90 6.06 -38.37
N ALA A 33 19.66 6.84 -37.61
CA ALA A 33 19.13 7.83 -36.69
C ALA A 33 18.36 8.93 -37.42
N PHE A 34 18.93 9.50 -38.48
CA PHE A 34 18.29 10.55 -39.29
C PHE A 34 17.00 10.05 -39.96
N LEU A 35 17.06 8.92 -40.66
CA LEU A 35 15.91 8.41 -41.42
C LEU A 35 14.78 7.95 -40.48
N SER A 36 15.09 7.27 -39.38
CA SER A 36 14.09 6.89 -38.38
C SER A 36 13.40 8.10 -37.73
N SER A 37 14.15 9.19 -37.53
CA SER A 37 13.60 10.46 -37.05
C SER A 37 12.79 11.19 -38.10
N LEU A 38 13.24 11.20 -39.36
CA LEU A 38 12.53 11.85 -40.47
C LEU A 38 11.18 11.18 -40.71
N ILE A 39 11.15 9.84 -40.73
CA ILE A 39 9.91 9.07 -40.85
C ILE A 39 8.96 9.41 -39.70
N GLY A 40 9.45 9.43 -38.45
CA GLY A 40 8.59 9.74 -37.30
C GLY A 40 8.06 11.17 -37.34
N PHE A 41 8.88 12.14 -37.75
CA PHE A 41 8.42 13.52 -37.97
C PHE A 41 7.36 13.62 -39.06
N LEU A 42 7.54 12.91 -40.20
CA LEU A 42 6.53 12.84 -41.25
C LEU A 42 5.22 12.21 -40.75
N MET A 43 5.30 11.17 -39.91
CA MET A 43 4.10 10.58 -39.29
C MET A 43 3.37 11.60 -38.40
N VAL A 44 4.10 12.39 -37.61
CA VAL A 44 3.51 13.47 -36.79
C VAL A 44 2.87 14.54 -37.68
N LEU A 45 3.53 14.95 -38.76
CA LEU A 45 2.99 15.90 -39.74
C LEU A 45 1.70 15.40 -40.40
N ILE A 46 1.62 14.11 -40.74
CA ILE A 46 0.42 13.53 -41.36
C ILE A 46 -0.75 13.51 -40.37
N VAL A 47 -0.49 13.18 -39.10
CA VAL A 47 -1.52 13.01 -38.08
C VAL A 47 -2.01 14.33 -37.49
N CYS A 48 -1.14 15.33 -37.38
CA CYS A 48 -1.47 16.63 -36.79
C CYS A 48 -0.74 17.79 -37.50
N PRO A 49 -1.04 18.05 -38.79
CA PRO A 49 -0.27 18.99 -39.63
C PRO A 49 -0.24 20.41 -39.06
N PHE A 50 -1.38 20.91 -38.57
CA PHE A 50 -1.47 22.27 -38.04
C PHE A 50 -0.98 22.41 -36.59
N ASP A 51 -0.92 21.32 -35.83
CA ASP A 51 -0.51 21.32 -34.42
C ASP A 51 0.94 20.84 -34.19
N VAL A 52 1.65 20.47 -35.26
CA VAL A 52 3.03 19.95 -35.20
C VAL A 52 3.99 20.89 -34.50
N TYR A 53 3.78 22.20 -34.62
CA TYR A 53 4.61 23.23 -34.00
C TYR A 53 4.68 23.06 -32.48
N HIS A 54 3.62 22.54 -31.85
CA HIS A 54 3.64 22.27 -30.43
C HIS A 54 4.69 21.23 -30.07
N SER A 55 4.83 20.18 -30.88
CA SER A 55 5.80 19.13 -30.65
C SER A 55 7.23 19.66 -30.83
N LEU A 56 7.41 20.53 -31.82
CA LEU A 56 8.71 21.14 -32.13
C LEU A 56 9.16 22.06 -31.01
N ILE A 57 8.30 22.97 -30.54
CA ILE A 57 8.58 23.88 -29.42
C ILE A 57 8.99 23.09 -28.17
N LEU A 58 8.19 22.08 -27.80
CA LEU A 58 8.49 21.21 -26.66
C LEU A 58 9.88 20.60 -26.79
N SER A 59 10.15 19.93 -27.93
CA SER A 59 11.40 19.18 -28.12
C SER A 59 12.62 20.09 -28.23
N ILE A 60 12.55 21.21 -28.96
CA ILE A 60 13.69 22.10 -29.22
C ILE A 60 14.11 22.77 -27.93
N ILE A 61 13.15 23.33 -27.18
CA ILE A 61 13.47 24.01 -25.91
C ILE A 61 13.95 22.98 -24.88
N ASN A 62 13.34 21.79 -24.83
CA ASN A 62 13.85 20.75 -23.96
C ASN A 62 15.28 20.34 -24.32
N SER A 63 15.59 20.15 -25.62
CA SER A 63 16.94 19.85 -26.09
C SER A 63 17.95 20.94 -25.75
N LEU A 64 17.56 22.22 -25.78
CA LEU A 64 18.38 23.33 -25.28
C LEU A 64 18.62 23.21 -23.77
N ILE A 65 17.58 22.93 -22.98
CA ILE A 65 17.69 22.67 -21.53
C ILE A 65 18.68 21.53 -21.26
N LEU A 66 18.58 20.43 -22.01
CA LEU A 66 19.43 19.25 -21.82
C LEU A 66 20.93 19.52 -22.03
N VAL A 67 21.26 20.48 -22.91
CA VAL A 67 22.66 20.81 -23.24
C VAL A 67 23.18 22.01 -22.43
N ALA A 68 22.32 22.97 -22.10
CA ALA A 68 22.71 24.20 -21.41
C ALA A 68 22.69 24.10 -19.88
N VAL A 69 21.79 23.30 -19.29
CA VAL A 69 21.64 23.19 -17.83
C VAL A 69 22.60 22.15 -17.27
N HIS A 70 23.25 22.49 -16.15
CA HIS A 70 24.15 21.56 -15.45
C HIS A 70 23.45 20.22 -15.11
N PRO A 71 24.08 19.05 -15.34
CA PRO A 71 23.45 17.73 -15.16
C PRO A 71 22.81 17.46 -13.79
N LYS A 72 23.28 18.14 -12.74
CA LYS A 72 22.68 18.09 -11.40
C LYS A 72 21.21 18.57 -11.38
N TYR A 73 20.84 19.54 -12.20
CA TYR A 73 19.53 20.20 -12.18
C TYR A 73 18.67 19.93 -13.42
N VAL A 74 19.28 19.40 -14.48
CA VAL A 74 18.64 19.20 -15.80
C VAL A 74 17.29 18.48 -15.74
N ALA A 75 17.16 17.46 -14.88
CA ALA A 75 15.92 16.70 -14.74
C ALA A 75 14.75 17.54 -14.22
N ILE A 76 15.01 18.46 -13.28
CA ILE A 76 13.97 19.35 -12.72
C ILE A 76 13.53 20.37 -13.78
N PHE A 77 14.48 21.01 -14.46
CA PHE A 77 14.17 22.00 -15.50
C PHE A 77 13.40 21.38 -16.67
N SER A 78 13.82 20.19 -17.13
CA SER A 78 13.10 19.44 -18.16
C SER A 78 11.70 19.03 -17.70
N PHE A 79 11.55 18.53 -16.46
CA PHE A 79 10.24 18.18 -15.90
C PHE A 79 9.29 19.38 -15.88
N VAL A 80 9.74 20.51 -15.34
CA VAL A 80 8.94 21.75 -15.26
C VAL A 80 8.57 22.25 -16.66
N TRP A 81 9.53 22.28 -17.59
CA TRP A 81 9.27 22.68 -18.96
C TRP A 81 8.23 21.78 -19.63
N CYS A 82 8.44 20.46 -19.63
CA CYS A 82 7.55 19.57 -20.36
C CYS A 82 6.15 19.45 -19.75
N PHE A 83 6.03 19.34 -18.43
CA PHE A 83 4.73 19.29 -17.76
C PHE A 83 4.03 20.65 -17.74
N GLY A 84 4.78 21.77 -17.68
CA GLY A 84 4.24 23.11 -17.84
C GLY A 84 3.76 23.37 -19.26
N TYR A 85 4.49 22.92 -20.26
CA TYR A 85 4.07 23.02 -21.65
C TYR A 85 2.84 22.15 -21.95
N LEU A 86 2.71 20.96 -21.35
CA LEU A 86 1.48 20.17 -21.41
C LEU A 86 0.26 20.93 -20.86
N PHE A 87 0.43 21.72 -19.79
CA PHE A 87 -0.64 22.58 -19.28
C PHE A 87 -1.01 23.64 -20.30
N LEU A 88 -0.03 24.37 -20.83
CA LEU A 88 -0.25 25.39 -21.86
C LEU A 88 -0.95 24.78 -23.08
N PHE A 89 -0.43 23.68 -23.62
CA PHE A 89 -0.98 22.94 -24.75
C PHE A 89 -2.47 22.61 -24.56
N ARG A 90 -2.88 22.23 -23.33
CA ARG A 90 -4.27 21.88 -23.02
C ARG A 90 -5.16 23.06 -22.69
N THR A 91 -4.58 24.21 -22.37
CA THR A 91 -5.30 25.43 -21.99
C THR A 91 -5.19 26.53 -23.04
N ILE A 92 -4.52 26.25 -24.17
CA ILE A 92 -4.19 27.28 -25.15
C ILE A 92 -5.41 27.95 -25.77
N TYR A 93 -6.54 27.24 -25.82
CA TYR A 93 -7.81 27.78 -26.30
C TYR A 93 -8.43 28.82 -25.37
N PHE A 94 -8.07 28.84 -24.08
CA PHE A 94 -8.44 29.93 -23.18
C PHE A 94 -7.72 31.24 -23.53
N PHE A 95 -6.64 31.18 -24.31
CA PHE A 95 -5.91 32.34 -24.83
C PHE A 95 -6.33 32.71 -26.26
N GLY A 96 -7.45 32.16 -26.76
CA GLY A 96 -7.99 32.49 -28.09
C GLY A 96 -7.39 31.70 -29.27
N LEU A 97 -6.54 30.70 -29.01
CA LEU A 97 -5.99 29.81 -30.04
C LEU A 97 -6.89 28.58 -30.27
N SER A 98 -6.70 27.88 -31.40
CA SER A 98 -7.46 26.66 -31.69
C SER A 98 -7.11 25.54 -30.71
N LYS A 99 -8.12 24.79 -30.26
CA LYS A 99 -7.90 23.60 -29.43
C LYS A 99 -7.13 22.55 -30.23
N PRO A 100 -6.00 22.03 -29.74
CA PRO A 100 -5.24 21.02 -30.47
C PRO A 100 -6.01 19.73 -30.68
N VAL A 101 -5.73 19.04 -31.79
CA VAL A 101 -6.39 17.77 -32.12
C VAL A 101 -6.00 16.64 -31.15
N PRO A 102 -6.87 15.64 -30.91
CA PRO A 102 -6.60 14.56 -29.96
C PRO A 102 -5.29 13.79 -30.23
N TYR A 103 -4.92 13.62 -31.50
CA TYR A 103 -3.68 12.93 -31.86
C TYR A 103 -2.43 13.76 -31.59
N ALA A 104 -2.51 15.10 -31.66
CA ALA A 104 -1.43 15.97 -31.20
C ALA A 104 -1.20 15.77 -29.70
N ASN A 105 -2.26 15.60 -28.90
CA ASN A 105 -2.12 15.25 -27.49
C ASN A 105 -1.42 13.90 -27.32
N ALA A 106 -1.75 12.86 -28.11
CA ALA A 106 -1.06 11.57 -28.05
C ALA A 106 0.46 11.69 -28.30
N VAL A 107 0.87 12.46 -29.32
CA VAL A 107 2.28 12.75 -29.60
C VAL A 107 2.94 13.50 -28.43
N GLN A 108 2.25 14.51 -27.87
CA GLN A 108 2.76 15.28 -26.73
C GLN A 108 2.97 14.42 -25.47
N LEU A 109 2.06 13.48 -25.21
CA LEU A 109 2.17 12.54 -24.10
C LEU A 109 3.48 11.74 -24.18
N ILE A 110 3.79 11.17 -25.35
CA ILE A 110 5.01 10.39 -25.55
C ILE A 110 6.26 11.27 -25.52
N LEU A 111 6.24 12.41 -26.20
CA LEU A 111 7.39 13.33 -26.23
C LEU A 111 7.75 13.85 -24.83
N THR A 112 6.74 14.14 -24.00
CA THR A 112 6.95 14.50 -22.59
C THR A 112 7.73 13.42 -21.85
N LEU A 113 7.32 12.14 -21.98
CA LEU A 113 8.01 11.03 -21.32
C LEU A 113 9.44 10.83 -21.85
N LYS A 114 9.64 10.91 -23.17
CA LYS A 114 10.97 10.82 -23.81
C LYS A 114 11.90 11.94 -23.34
N CYS A 115 11.44 13.19 -23.40
CA CYS A 115 12.20 14.39 -23.04
C CYS A 115 12.64 14.37 -21.57
N VAL A 116 11.67 14.16 -20.67
CA VAL A 116 11.94 14.15 -19.22
C VAL A 116 12.70 12.88 -18.81
N GLY A 117 12.38 11.74 -19.42
CA GLY A 117 13.10 10.48 -19.20
C GLY A 117 14.59 10.61 -19.55
N LEU A 118 14.89 11.23 -20.69
CA LEU A 118 16.25 11.51 -21.12
C LEU A 118 16.97 12.47 -20.15
N ALA A 119 16.29 13.50 -19.64
CA ALA A 119 16.84 14.39 -18.63
C ALA A 119 17.23 13.65 -17.34
N PHE A 120 16.38 12.72 -16.88
CA PHE A 120 16.70 11.85 -15.74
C PHE A 120 17.86 10.89 -16.04
N GLU A 121 17.96 10.36 -17.25
CA GLU A 121 19.10 9.52 -17.64
C GLU A 121 20.44 10.30 -17.62
N ILE A 122 20.45 11.55 -18.09
CA ILE A 122 21.63 12.44 -18.00
C ILE A 122 21.98 12.72 -16.54
N HIS A 123 20.99 13.11 -15.73
CA HIS A 123 21.17 13.36 -14.30
C HIS A 123 21.73 12.14 -13.56
N ASP A 124 21.17 10.95 -13.82
CA ASP A 124 21.62 9.71 -13.19
C ASP A 124 23.02 9.31 -13.69
N SER A 125 23.37 9.61 -14.94
CA SER A 125 24.72 9.38 -15.49
C SER A 125 25.77 10.22 -14.76
N TYR A 126 25.45 11.49 -14.51
CA TYR A 126 26.28 12.39 -13.70
C TYR A 126 26.43 11.88 -12.26
N ASN A 127 25.34 11.46 -11.62
CA ASN A 127 25.39 10.94 -10.25
C ASN A 127 26.21 9.66 -10.15
N ARG A 128 26.10 8.74 -11.12
CA ARG A 128 26.93 7.53 -11.19
C ARG A 128 28.42 7.86 -11.29
N LYS A 129 28.79 8.80 -12.18
CA LYS A 129 30.19 9.27 -12.30
C LYS A 129 30.68 9.85 -10.98
N LYS A 130 29.89 10.73 -10.34
CA LYS A 130 30.23 11.31 -9.04
C LYS A 130 30.43 10.26 -7.95
N GLN A 131 29.50 9.30 -7.84
CA GLN A 131 29.60 8.19 -6.87
C GLN A 131 30.85 7.34 -7.11
N PHE A 132 31.18 7.06 -8.37
CA PHE A 132 32.39 6.34 -8.75
C PHE A 132 33.65 7.04 -8.25
N TYR A 133 33.80 8.35 -8.52
CA TYR A 133 34.97 9.11 -8.09
C TYR A 133 35.13 9.11 -6.57
N VAL A 134 34.05 9.38 -5.83
CA VAL A 134 34.08 9.42 -4.34
C VAL A 134 34.50 8.07 -3.75
N LEU A 135 33.92 6.97 -4.25
CA LEU A 135 34.25 5.62 -3.76
C LEU A 135 35.67 5.20 -4.13
N ASN A 136 36.13 5.52 -5.35
CA ASN A 136 37.48 5.20 -5.78
C ASN A 136 38.54 6.00 -5.01
N GLU A 137 38.29 7.27 -4.71
CA GLU A 137 39.16 8.10 -3.88
C GLU A 137 39.22 7.59 -2.43
N SER A 138 38.07 7.26 -1.85
CA SER A 138 37.99 6.64 -0.51
C SER A 138 38.79 5.33 -0.45
N LYS A 139 38.70 4.50 -1.49
CA LYS A 139 39.48 3.26 -1.60
C LYS A 139 40.99 3.54 -1.65
N ASN A 140 41.42 4.51 -2.47
CA ASN A 140 42.84 4.87 -2.59
C ASN A 140 43.40 5.45 -1.27
N LEU A 141 42.62 6.24 -0.54
CA LEU A 141 42.99 6.77 0.78
C LEU A 141 43.11 5.65 1.81
N ASN A 142 42.15 4.71 1.85
CA ASN A 142 42.20 3.56 2.74
C ASN A 142 43.39 2.65 2.43
N GLN A 143 43.73 2.43 1.15
CA GLN A 143 44.93 1.67 0.76
C GLN A 143 46.23 2.37 1.18
N LYS A 144 46.29 3.71 1.14
CA LYS A 144 47.45 4.48 1.62
C LYS A 144 47.59 4.46 3.15
N ASN A 145 46.48 4.41 3.89
CA ASN A 145 46.48 4.41 5.36
C ASN A 145 46.62 3.00 5.97
N SER A 146 46.47 1.93 5.18
CA SER A 146 46.49 0.54 5.66
C SER A 146 47.87 -0.11 5.46
N GLN A 147 48.86 0.33 6.24
CA GLN A 147 50.07 -0.46 6.52
C GLN A 147 49.89 -1.35 7.77
N GLU A 148 48.73 -1.31 8.45
CA GLU A 148 48.37 -2.24 9.52
C GLU A 148 46.98 -2.89 9.33
N LYS A 149 47.02 -4.23 9.21
CA LYS A 149 46.05 -5.32 9.36
C LYS A 149 44.52 -5.08 9.55
N LEU A 150 43.81 -6.02 8.90
CA LEU A 150 42.47 -6.60 9.18
C LEU A 150 41.23 -5.72 8.94
N ASN A 151 40.76 -5.71 7.70
CA ASN A 151 39.35 -5.49 7.33
C ASN A 151 39.07 -6.10 5.94
N ASN A 152 38.98 -7.44 5.87
CA ASN A 152 38.70 -8.14 4.61
C ASN A 152 37.22 -8.02 4.16
N GLU A 153 36.28 -7.86 5.08
CA GLU A 153 34.84 -7.79 4.75
C GLU A 153 34.43 -6.42 4.17
N SER A 154 34.87 -5.31 4.78
CA SER A 154 34.51 -3.96 4.30
C SER A 154 35.17 -3.58 2.97
N ASN A 155 36.35 -4.14 2.67
CA ASN A 155 37.02 -3.95 1.38
C ASN A 155 36.31 -4.73 0.26
N THR A 156 35.80 -5.93 0.56
CA THR A 156 35.06 -6.75 -0.41
C THR A 156 33.73 -6.09 -0.79
N GLU A 157 32.97 -5.56 0.18
CA GLU A 157 31.69 -4.88 -0.10
C GLU A 157 31.88 -3.60 -0.94
N ASN A 158 32.92 -2.81 -0.67
CA ASN A 158 33.23 -1.61 -1.45
C ASN A 158 33.69 -1.96 -2.87
N ASP A 159 34.38 -3.08 -3.06
CA ASP A 159 34.84 -3.54 -4.37
C ASP A 159 33.68 -4.04 -5.23
N GLU A 160 32.73 -4.77 -4.65
CA GLU A 160 31.49 -5.16 -5.32
C GLU A 160 30.65 -3.93 -5.70
N LYS A 161 30.50 -2.95 -4.80
CA LYS A 161 29.81 -1.68 -5.10
C LYS A 161 30.49 -0.92 -6.23
N LEU A 162 31.82 -0.86 -6.24
CA LEU A 162 32.59 -0.19 -7.29
C LEU A 162 32.44 -0.91 -8.64
N GLU A 163 32.51 -2.24 -8.66
CA GLU A 163 32.26 -3.05 -9.87
C GLU A 163 30.85 -2.80 -10.40
N GLN A 164 29.85 -2.81 -9.52
CA GLN A 164 28.46 -2.55 -9.89
C GLN A 164 28.28 -1.13 -10.46
N ILE A 165 28.93 -0.11 -9.89
CA ILE A 165 28.88 1.26 -10.43
C ILE A 165 29.56 1.33 -11.79
N LYS A 166 30.73 0.69 -11.98
CA LYS A 166 31.41 0.61 -13.28
C LYS A 166 30.49 -0.01 -14.34
N LEU A 167 29.84 -1.13 -14.03
CA LEU A 167 28.85 -1.76 -14.91
C LEU A 167 27.70 -0.81 -15.25
N ASN A 168 27.12 -0.13 -14.25
CA ASN A 168 26.05 0.82 -14.51
C ASN A 168 26.51 2.02 -15.35
N MET A 169 27.76 2.47 -15.19
CA MET A 169 28.31 3.54 -16.04
C MET A 169 28.45 3.06 -17.49
N GLU A 170 29.00 1.88 -17.72
CA GLU A 170 29.21 1.30 -19.06
C GLU A 170 27.89 1.09 -19.83
N PHE A 171 26.90 0.47 -19.17
CA PHE A 171 25.65 0.06 -19.83
C PHE A 171 24.51 1.06 -19.70
N ARG A 172 24.60 2.10 -18.86
CA ARG A 172 23.48 3.04 -18.62
C ARG A 172 23.84 4.50 -18.69
N SER A 173 25.12 4.89 -18.67
CA SER A 173 25.46 6.30 -18.79
C SER A 173 25.37 6.79 -20.24
N ILE A 174 24.93 8.04 -20.40
CA ILE A 174 24.69 8.67 -21.69
C ILE A 174 25.15 10.14 -21.67
N GLU A 175 25.57 10.65 -22.83
CA GLU A 175 25.95 12.06 -23.04
C GLU A 175 25.49 12.50 -24.44
N PRO A 176 24.18 12.69 -24.65
CA PRO A 176 23.67 13.10 -25.96
C PRO A 176 23.98 14.57 -26.24
N ASN A 177 24.27 14.89 -27.51
CA ASN A 177 24.30 16.26 -27.99
C ASN A 177 22.90 16.72 -28.45
N PHE A 178 22.75 18.01 -28.72
CA PHE A 178 21.49 18.62 -29.16
C PHE A 178 20.81 17.83 -30.29
N ILE A 179 21.53 17.51 -31.36
CA ILE A 179 20.98 16.79 -32.52
C ILE A 179 20.50 15.39 -32.13
N HIS A 180 21.28 14.64 -31.37
CA HIS A 180 20.88 13.30 -30.91
C HIS A 180 19.62 13.32 -30.05
N THR A 181 19.41 14.37 -29.23
CA THR A 181 18.18 14.50 -28.44
C THR A 181 16.94 14.71 -29.32
N ILE A 182 17.06 15.48 -30.41
CA ILE A 182 15.97 15.69 -31.38
C ILE A 182 15.69 14.41 -32.17
N LEU A 183 16.73 13.73 -32.66
CA LEU A 183 16.59 12.48 -33.42
C LEU A 183 15.93 11.37 -32.59
N TYR A 184 16.27 11.28 -31.30
CA TYR A 184 15.62 10.35 -30.37
C TYR A 184 14.13 10.69 -30.15
N SER A 185 13.83 11.98 -29.99
CA SER A 185 12.47 12.46 -29.74
C SER A 185 11.53 12.07 -30.88
N TYR A 186 11.96 12.29 -32.13
CA TYR A 186 11.17 12.02 -33.33
C TYR A 186 11.40 10.65 -33.97
N CYS A 187 12.12 9.73 -33.33
CA CYS A 187 12.19 8.34 -33.80
C CYS A 187 10.77 7.77 -33.97
N TYR A 188 10.47 7.26 -35.18
CA TYR A 188 9.15 6.72 -35.52
C TYR A 188 8.68 5.59 -34.58
N ILE A 189 9.63 4.86 -34.00
CA ILE A 189 9.32 3.83 -33.00
C ILE A 189 8.74 4.53 -31.77
N GLY A 190 7.53 4.12 -31.43
CA GLY A 190 6.80 4.57 -30.25
C GLY A 190 6.24 5.99 -30.30
N ILE A 191 6.43 6.78 -31.38
CA ILE A 191 6.03 8.19 -31.43
C ILE A 191 4.52 8.44 -31.33
N LEU A 192 3.70 7.52 -31.84
CA LEU A 192 2.24 7.65 -31.86
C LEU A 192 1.61 7.18 -30.54
N THR A 193 1.85 5.93 -30.14
CA THR A 193 1.11 5.28 -29.03
C THR A 193 1.99 4.64 -27.95
N GLY A 194 3.31 4.85 -28.00
CA GLY A 194 4.29 4.05 -27.27
C GLY A 194 4.68 2.77 -28.02
N PRO A 195 5.49 1.86 -27.43
CA PRO A 195 6.00 1.90 -26.05
C PRO A 195 6.95 3.08 -25.78
N TYR A 196 7.03 3.50 -24.50
CA TYR A 196 8.13 4.33 -24.03
C TYR A 196 9.42 3.51 -23.98
N PHE A 197 10.55 4.12 -24.33
CA PHE A 197 11.87 3.53 -24.18
C PHE A 197 12.90 4.59 -23.84
N LYS A 198 13.94 4.18 -23.12
CA LYS A 198 15.08 5.02 -22.74
C LYS A 198 15.94 5.40 -23.94
N TYR A 199 16.66 6.50 -23.83
CA TYR A 199 17.67 6.90 -24.81
C TYR A 199 18.76 5.83 -24.94
N ARG A 200 19.15 5.17 -23.83
CA ARG A 200 20.12 4.07 -23.90
C ARG A 200 19.67 2.92 -24.80
N THR A 201 18.39 2.54 -24.74
CA THR A 201 17.83 1.48 -25.60
C THR A 201 17.84 1.90 -27.07
N TYR A 202 17.52 3.16 -27.36
CA TYR A 202 17.64 3.73 -28.70
C TYR A 202 19.09 3.70 -29.20
N HIS A 203 20.04 4.07 -28.34
CA HIS A 203 21.47 4.04 -28.66
C HIS A 203 21.98 2.62 -28.96
N ASP A 204 21.60 1.61 -28.16
CA ASP A 204 21.98 0.21 -28.40
C ASP A 204 21.44 -0.30 -29.74
N TRP A 205 20.21 0.07 -30.11
CA TRP A 205 19.59 -0.29 -31.39
C TRP A 205 20.27 0.39 -32.60
N LEU A 206 20.64 1.67 -32.48
CA LEU A 206 21.34 2.39 -33.54
C LEU A 206 22.71 1.78 -33.84
N ASN A 207 23.40 1.30 -32.81
CA ASN A 207 24.72 0.67 -32.92
C ASN A 207 24.65 -0.84 -33.17
N GLU A 208 23.44 -1.40 -33.29
CA GLU A 208 23.20 -2.84 -33.48
C GLU A 208 23.94 -3.72 -32.47
N THR A 209 24.10 -3.24 -31.23
CA THR A 209 24.99 -3.84 -30.21
C THR A 209 24.68 -5.30 -29.92
N TYR A 210 23.40 -5.69 -30.02
CA TYR A 210 22.90 -7.02 -29.72
C TYR A 210 22.15 -7.66 -30.90
N SER A 211 22.27 -7.10 -32.10
CA SER A 211 21.69 -7.73 -33.28
C SER A 211 22.52 -8.93 -33.72
N SER A 212 21.84 -9.97 -34.22
CA SER A 212 22.46 -11.22 -34.64
C SER A 212 21.60 -11.89 -35.72
N ASP A 213 22.25 -12.56 -36.67
CA ASP A 213 21.60 -13.23 -37.82
C ASP A 213 20.69 -14.40 -37.39
N ASN A 214 20.86 -14.91 -36.16
CA ASN A 214 20.06 -15.99 -35.60
C ASN A 214 18.72 -15.54 -34.99
N ILE A 215 18.41 -14.23 -34.99
CA ILE A 215 17.17 -13.71 -34.42
C ILE A 215 16.01 -14.00 -35.41
N ASP A 216 15.14 -14.94 -35.05
CA ASP A 216 13.92 -15.21 -35.80
C ASP A 216 12.82 -14.17 -35.50
N VAL A 217 12.90 -13.03 -36.17
CA VAL A 217 11.95 -11.92 -36.07
C VAL A 217 10.51 -12.38 -36.35
N PHE A 218 10.30 -13.26 -37.34
CA PHE A 218 8.97 -13.72 -37.72
C PHE A 218 8.33 -14.59 -36.64
N CYS A 219 9.11 -15.43 -35.95
CA CYS A 219 8.63 -16.20 -34.81
C CYS A 219 8.12 -15.29 -33.68
N PHE A 220 8.87 -14.25 -33.31
CA PHE A 220 8.45 -13.29 -32.30
C PHE A 220 7.20 -12.50 -32.74
N MET A 221 7.14 -12.06 -34.00
CA MET A 221 5.96 -11.37 -34.52
C MET A 221 4.72 -12.27 -34.52
N LYS A 222 4.82 -13.54 -34.95
CA LYS A 222 3.71 -14.50 -34.91
C LYS A 222 3.23 -14.72 -33.48
N LYS A 223 4.17 -14.89 -32.53
CA LYS A 223 3.85 -15.05 -31.11
C LYS A 223 3.11 -13.83 -30.56
N ARG A 224 3.54 -12.61 -30.91
CA ARG A 224 2.91 -11.37 -30.45
C ARG A 224 1.55 -11.12 -31.10
N GLY A 225 1.44 -11.31 -32.41
CA GLY A 225 0.24 -11.00 -33.20
C GLY A 225 -0.90 -12.01 -33.06
N ARG A 226 -0.65 -13.22 -32.53
CA ARG A 226 -1.65 -14.33 -32.51
C ARG A 226 -3.00 -13.98 -31.88
N ILE A 227 -3.04 -13.11 -30.86
CA ILE A 227 -4.26 -12.79 -30.11
C ILE A 227 -5.03 -11.61 -30.73
N VAL A 228 -4.37 -10.79 -31.55
CA VAL A 228 -4.91 -9.54 -32.10
C VAL A 228 -6.20 -9.76 -32.90
N PRO A 229 -6.32 -10.76 -33.80
CA PRO A 229 -7.56 -10.99 -34.54
C PRO A 229 -8.77 -11.27 -33.63
N PHE A 230 -8.58 -12.05 -32.57
CA PHE A 230 -9.65 -12.37 -31.61
C PHE A 230 -10.12 -11.13 -30.85
N ILE A 231 -9.19 -10.26 -30.45
CA ILE A 231 -9.51 -8.99 -29.78
C ILE A 231 -10.24 -8.04 -30.73
N ILE A 232 -9.84 -7.97 -32.01
CA ILE A 232 -10.54 -7.17 -33.03
C ILE A 232 -11.97 -7.67 -33.23
N ILE A 233 -12.18 -8.98 -33.38
CA ILE A 233 -13.52 -9.56 -33.53
C ILE A 233 -14.36 -9.24 -32.29
N GLY A 234 -13.83 -9.44 -31.09
CA GLY A 234 -14.49 -9.09 -29.84
C GLY A 234 -14.86 -7.61 -29.75
N PHE A 235 -13.96 -6.72 -30.17
CA PHE A 235 -14.19 -5.27 -30.23
C PHE A 235 -15.33 -4.91 -31.20
N LEU A 236 -15.32 -5.49 -32.40
CA LEU A 236 -16.35 -5.25 -33.43
C LEU A 236 -17.73 -5.78 -33.01
N ILE A 237 -17.78 -6.89 -32.29
CA ILE A 237 -19.04 -7.43 -31.73
C ILE A 237 -19.54 -6.51 -30.62
N LEU A 238 -18.69 -6.23 -29.64
CA LEU A 238 -19.08 -5.50 -28.43
C LEU A 238 -19.48 -4.04 -28.71
N SER A 239 -18.82 -3.39 -29.68
CA SER A 239 -19.17 -2.03 -30.12
C SER A 239 -20.55 -1.89 -30.76
N LYS A 240 -21.23 -3.00 -31.10
CA LYS A 240 -22.63 -2.98 -31.54
C LYS A 240 -23.62 -2.83 -30.38
N PHE A 241 -23.21 -3.19 -29.16
CA PHE A 241 -24.11 -3.28 -28.00
C PHE A 241 -23.91 -2.16 -26.99
N VAL A 242 -22.70 -1.59 -26.90
CA VAL A 242 -22.38 -0.52 -25.95
C VAL A 242 -21.60 0.61 -26.62
N SER A 243 -21.89 1.84 -26.21
CA SER A 243 -21.24 3.06 -26.69
C SER A 243 -20.71 3.89 -25.52
N PHE A 244 -19.60 4.61 -25.76
CA PHE A 244 -19.01 5.53 -24.79
C PHE A 244 -19.93 6.69 -24.42
N ASN A 245 -20.92 6.99 -25.28
CA ASN A 245 -21.85 8.10 -25.09
C ASN A 245 -23.16 7.68 -24.40
N ASP A 246 -23.38 6.39 -24.12
CA ASP A 246 -24.64 5.93 -23.52
C ASP A 246 -24.97 6.61 -22.18
N PRO A 247 -24.01 6.81 -21.25
CA PRO A 247 -24.26 7.50 -19.98
C PRO A 247 -24.67 8.97 -20.13
N LEU A 248 -24.39 9.57 -21.29
CA LEU A 248 -24.73 10.97 -21.56
C LEU A 248 -26.21 11.13 -21.99
N LYS A 249 -26.89 10.02 -22.31
CA LYS A 249 -28.32 10.03 -22.66
C LYS A 249 -29.15 10.08 -21.39
N GLU A 250 -30.17 10.94 -21.35
CA GLU A 250 -31.02 11.08 -20.16
C GLU A 250 -31.73 9.78 -19.78
N ASN A 251 -32.28 9.06 -20.77
CA ASN A 251 -32.97 7.79 -20.58
C ASN A 251 -32.07 6.62 -20.13
N PHE A 252 -30.74 6.79 -20.12
CA PHE A 252 -29.84 5.76 -19.63
C PHE A 252 -30.08 5.45 -18.14
N TYR A 253 -30.45 6.46 -17.36
CA TYR A 253 -30.61 6.33 -15.91
C TYR A 253 -31.95 5.75 -15.49
N ASP A 254 -32.92 5.63 -16.41
CA ASP A 254 -34.17 4.91 -16.20
C ASP A 254 -33.98 3.39 -16.22
N SER A 255 -32.82 2.92 -16.65
CA SER A 255 -32.45 1.50 -16.66
C SER A 255 -32.32 0.91 -15.25
N SER A 256 -32.24 -0.42 -15.16
CA SER A 256 -32.01 -1.09 -13.87
C SER A 256 -30.57 -0.90 -13.36
N LEU A 257 -30.37 -0.99 -12.04
CA LEU A 257 -29.04 -0.97 -11.44
C LEU A 257 -28.13 -2.06 -12.04
N LEU A 258 -28.68 -3.25 -12.28
CA LEU A 258 -27.93 -4.36 -12.88
C LEU A 258 -27.46 -4.02 -14.30
N TYR A 259 -28.30 -3.37 -15.10
CA TYR A 259 -27.91 -2.93 -16.44
C TYR A 259 -26.73 -1.95 -16.37
N ARG A 260 -26.77 -0.96 -15.47
CA ARG A 260 -25.67 0.02 -15.31
C ARG A 260 -24.36 -0.63 -14.85
N ILE A 261 -24.43 -1.64 -13.96
CA ILE A 261 -23.25 -2.41 -13.53
C ILE A 261 -22.68 -3.24 -14.68
N LEU A 262 -23.53 -3.91 -15.46
CA LEU A 262 -23.11 -4.69 -16.64
C LEU A 262 -22.53 -3.78 -17.73
N TYR A 263 -23.17 -2.63 -17.98
CA TYR A 263 -22.67 -1.61 -18.91
C TYR A 263 -21.24 -1.22 -18.58
N MET A 264 -20.94 -0.95 -17.31
CA MET A 264 -19.60 -0.59 -16.84
C MET A 264 -18.54 -1.65 -17.17
N ALA A 265 -18.86 -2.93 -16.97
CA ALA A 265 -17.97 -4.04 -17.32
C ALA A 265 -17.77 -4.19 -18.84
N LEU A 266 -18.83 -4.02 -19.62
CA LEU A 266 -18.79 -4.11 -21.07
C LEU A 266 -18.03 -2.93 -21.69
N ILE A 267 -18.32 -1.70 -21.27
CA ILE A 267 -17.66 -0.52 -21.84
C ILE A 267 -16.17 -0.48 -21.50
N PHE A 268 -15.78 -0.91 -20.29
CA PHE A 268 -14.36 -0.99 -19.95
C PHE A 268 -13.64 -2.09 -20.73
N THR A 269 -14.30 -3.20 -21.03
CA THR A 269 -13.75 -4.23 -21.92
C THR A 269 -13.52 -3.68 -23.33
N LEU A 270 -14.50 -2.94 -23.87
CA LEU A 270 -14.37 -2.26 -25.16
C LEU A 270 -13.23 -1.24 -25.17
N PHE A 271 -13.11 -0.47 -24.08
CA PHE A 271 -12.02 0.50 -23.87
C PHE A 271 -10.65 -0.20 -23.91
N ARG A 272 -10.48 -1.29 -23.15
CA ARG A 272 -9.21 -2.03 -23.08
C ARG A 272 -8.81 -2.65 -24.42
N PHE A 273 -9.77 -3.21 -25.17
CA PHE A 273 -9.49 -3.79 -26.49
C PHE A 273 -8.85 -2.78 -27.45
N ARG A 274 -9.26 -1.50 -27.42
CA ARG A 274 -8.61 -0.45 -28.23
C ARG A 274 -7.12 -0.34 -27.94
N PHE A 275 -6.75 -0.33 -26.66
CA PHE A 275 -5.35 -0.24 -26.24
C PHE A 275 -4.57 -1.52 -26.51
N TYR A 276 -5.18 -2.69 -26.30
CA TYR A 276 -4.54 -3.98 -26.62
C TYR A 276 -4.16 -4.05 -28.10
N ILE A 277 -5.07 -3.67 -29.00
CA ILE A 277 -4.81 -3.64 -30.44
C ILE A 277 -3.70 -2.64 -30.78
N ALA A 278 -3.81 -1.40 -30.29
CA ALA A 278 -2.85 -0.34 -30.60
C ALA A 278 -1.43 -0.67 -30.10
N TRP A 279 -1.30 -1.15 -28.86
CA TRP A 279 0.00 -1.52 -28.30
C TRP A 279 0.57 -2.79 -28.92
N ALA A 280 -0.24 -3.78 -29.29
CA ALA A 280 0.24 -4.94 -30.02
C ALA A 280 0.84 -4.55 -31.38
N PHE A 281 0.22 -3.65 -32.15
CA PHE A 281 0.79 -3.17 -33.41
C PHE A 281 2.06 -2.35 -33.19
N ALA A 282 2.11 -1.52 -32.15
CA ALA A 282 3.32 -0.78 -31.82
C ALA A 282 4.49 -1.70 -31.43
N GLU A 283 4.23 -2.78 -30.68
CA GLU A 283 5.23 -3.79 -30.34
C GLU A 283 5.67 -4.57 -31.58
N LEU A 284 4.76 -4.93 -32.49
CA LEU A 284 5.12 -5.54 -33.78
C LEU A 284 6.04 -4.65 -34.61
N SER A 285 5.82 -3.33 -34.57
CA SER A 285 6.71 -2.35 -35.21
C SER A 285 8.09 -2.27 -34.54
N CYS A 286 8.19 -2.50 -33.24
CA CYS A 286 9.47 -2.60 -32.56
C CYS A 286 10.20 -3.90 -32.96
N ILE A 287 9.47 -5.02 -32.95
CA ILE A 287 10.03 -6.34 -33.28
C ILE A 287 10.54 -6.38 -34.73
N SER A 288 9.80 -5.84 -35.70
CA SER A 288 10.22 -5.81 -37.10
C SER A 288 11.50 -4.99 -37.34
N ALA A 289 11.81 -4.06 -36.45
CA ALA A 289 13.02 -3.24 -36.47
C ALA A 289 14.16 -3.81 -35.62
N GLU A 290 13.98 -4.99 -34.99
CA GLU A 290 14.85 -5.53 -33.93
C GLU A 290 15.09 -4.53 -32.78
N PHE A 291 14.12 -3.65 -32.52
CA PHE A 291 14.23 -2.62 -31.51
C PHE A 291 13.97 -3.19 -30.12
N GLY A 292 14.90 -2.94 -29.19
CA GLY A 292 14.79 -3.43 -27.81
C GLY A 292 15.01 -4.93 -27.65
N VAL A 293 15.64 -5.58 -28.64
CA VAL A 293 16.11 -6.96 -28.50
C VAL A 293 17.35 -7.02 -27.61
N TYR A 294 17.36 -7.94 -26.66
CA TYR A 294 18.50 -8.20 -25.79
C TYR A 294 18.66 -9.71 -25.56
N PRO A 295 19.88 -10.19 -25.26
CA PRO A 295 20.09 -11.57 -24.85
C PRO A 295 19.25 -11.92 -23.62
N LEU A 296 18.60 -13.09 -23.62
CA LEU A 296 17.71 -13.55 -22.56
C LEU A 296 18.41 -13.57 -21.19
N ILE A 297 19.69 -13.93 -21.17
CA ILE A 297 20.53 -13.95 -19.96
C ILE A 297 20.62 -12.57 -19.28
N SER A 298 20.50 -11.48 -20.03
CA SER A 298 20.51 -10.12 -19.46
C SER A 298 19.24 -9.77 -18.67
N SER A 299 18.22 -10.64 -18.70
CA SER A 299 16.90 -10.45 -18.10
C SER A 299 16.32 -9.07 -18.41
N PRO A 300 16.06 -8.77 -19.70
CA PRO A 300 15.50 -7.47 -20.07
C PRO A 300 14.12 -7.28 -19.43
N LYS A 301 13.82 -6.03 -19.02
CA LYS A 301 12.52 -5.65 -18.46
C LYS A 301 11.89 -4.49 -19.23
N PRO A 302 10.55 -4.42 -19.30
CA PRO A 302 9.82 -3.33 -19.97
C PRO A 302 10.32 -1.95 -19.56
N GLY A 303 10.70 -1.13 -20.54
CA GLY A 303 11.23 0.22 -20.35
C GLY A 303 12.63 0.31 -19.70
N ALA A 304 13.06 -0.71 -18.96
CA ALA A 304 14.34 -0.74 -18.26
C ALA A 304 15.52 -1.18 -19.12
N GLY A 305 15.29 -2.03 -20.12
CA GLY A 305 16.35 -2.74 -20.84
C GLY A 305 16.99 -3.84 -19.98
N PRO A 306 18.26 -4.20 -20.21
CA PRO A 306 18.93 -5.28 -19.49
C PRO A 306 19.12 -4.95 -18.00
N THR A 307 18.86 -5.93 -17.15
CA THR A 307 18.96 -5.76 -15.68
C THR A 307 20.15 -6.50 -15.08
N LYS A 308 20.56 -7.62 -15.68
CA LYS A 308 21.74 -8.40 -15.29
C LYS A 308 22.97 -8.00 -16.10
N LEU A 309 23.60 -6.89 -15.71
CA LEU A 309 24.70 -6.28 -16.48
C LEU A 309 26.01 -7.08 -16.45
N LYS A 310 26.29 -7.81 -15.38
CA LYS A 310 27.51 -8.64 -15.26
C LYS A 310 27.49 -9.81 -16.24
N GLU A 311 26.36 -10.52 -16.30
CA GLU A 311 26.14 -11.60 -17.27
C GLU A 311 26.20 -11.07 -18.71
N LEU A 312 25.65 -9.88 -18.96
CA LEU A 312 25.71 -9.22 -20.27
C LEU A 312 27.13 -8.79 -20.68
N LYS A 313 27.98 -8.38 -19.73
CA LYS A 313 29.37 -8.01 -20.03
C LYS A 313 30.24 -9.21 -20.41
N ASN A 314 29.95 -10.37 -19.83
CA ASN A 314 30.70 -11.61 -20.09
C ASN A 314 30.32 -12.28 -21.42
N LEU A 315 29.31 -11.75 -22.12
CA LEU A 315 28.87 -12.23 -23.43
C LEU A 315 29.80 -11.68 -24.52
N ASP A 316 30.68 -12.53 -25.05
CA ASP A 316 31.49 -12.19 -26.22
C ASP A 316 30.68 -12.32 -27.54
N LYS A 317 31.28 -11.87 -28.65
CA LYS A 317 30.64 -11.93 -29.98
C LYS A 317 30.35 -13.36 -30.46
N LYS A 318 31.09 -14.37 -30.00
CA LYS A 318 30.91 -15.76 -30.41
C LYS A 318 29.71 -16.37 -29.67
N LEU A 319 29.61 -16.12 -28.38
CA LEU A 319 28.50 -16.53 -27.52
C LEU A 319 27.19 -15.82 -27.88
N LEU A 320 27.26 -14.57 -28.36
CA LEU A 320 26.09 -13.82 -28.81
C LEU A 320 25.38 -14.50 -29.99
N LYS A 321 26.13 -15.13 -30.92
CA LYS A 321 25.57 -15.84 -32.07
C LYS A 321 24.80 -17.11 -31.70
N SER A 322 25.03 -17.66 -30.51
CA SER A 322 24.32 -18.82 -29.97
C SER A 322 23.37 -18.46 -28.83
N ALA A 323 23.19 -17.17 -28.53
CA ALA A 323 22.36 -16.73 -27.43
C ALA A 323 20.87 -16.78 -27.81
N ASP A 324 20.04 -17.05 -26.82
CA ASP A 324 18.60 -16.81 -26.89
C ASP A 324 18.31 -15.32 -26.70
N PHE A 325 17.28 -14.82 -27.37
CA PHE A 325 16.90 -13.41 -27.36
C PHE A 325 15.51 -13.18 -26.77
N SER A 326 15.29 -11.97 -26.24
CA SER A 326 13.99 -11.52 -25.75
C SER A 326 13.71 -10.08 -26.18
N PHE A 327 12.43 -9.81 -26.46
CA PHE A 327 11.86 -8.49 -26.71
C PHE A 327 11.13 -7.93 -25.48
N ASP A 328 11.31 -8.50 -24.29
CA ASP A 328 10.63 -8.05 -23.07
C ASP A 328 10.92 -6.59 -22.71
N CYS A 329 12.00 -5.98 -23.24
CA CYS A 329 12.28 -4.56 -23.06
C CYS A 329 11.17 -3.64 -23.62
N ILE A 330 10.51 -4.06 -24.70
CA ILE A 330 9.49 -3.26 -25.40
C ILE A 330 8.07 -3.77 -25.16
N ASN A 331 7.91 -4.86 -24.40
CA ASN A 331 6.61 -5.39 -24.04
C ASN A 331 5.85 -4.36 -23.20
N ASN A 332 4.76 -3.83 -23.75
CA ASN A 332 3.99 -2.73 -23.14
C ASN A 332 2.70 -3.21 -22.48
N ILE A 333 2.23 -4.40 -22.84
CA ILE A 333 0.99 -4.95 -22.29
C ILE A 333 1.05 -6.48 -22.26
N ASP A 334 0.66 -7.05 -21.12
CA ASP A 334 0.37 -8.48 -20.99
C ASP A 334 -1.14 -8.64 -20.82
N GLU A 335 -1.84 -8.90 -21.93
CA GLU A 335 -3.32 -8.92 -21.94
C GLU A 335 -3.84 -10.01 -21.01
N TYR A 336 -3.26 -11.21 -21.07
CA TYR A 336 -3.69 -12.33 -20.24
C TYR A 336 -3.55 -12.03 -18.75
N LYS A 337 -2.42 -11.47 -18.32
CA LYS A 337 -2.23 -11.11 -16.91
C LYS A 337 -3.06 -9.90 -16.50
N CYS A 338 -3.35 -8.95 -17.39
CA CYS A 338 -4.30 -7.88 -17.11
C CYS A 338 -5.71 -8.44 -16.83
N GLU A 339 -6.14 -9.45 -17.59
CA GLU A 339 -7.44 -10.09 -17.36
C GLU A 339 -7.44 -10.97 -16.11
N THR A 340 -6.35 -11.68 -15.80
CA THR A 340 -6.32 -12.73 -14.76
C THR A 340 -5.68 -12.33 -13.42
N ALA A 341 -5.05 -11.16 -13.33
CA ALA A 341 -4.43 -10.68 -12.09
C ALA A 341 -5.43 -10.64 -10.92
N LYS A 342 -4.96 -10.93 -9.72
CA LYS A 342 -5.82 -11.00 -8.53
C LYS A 342 -5.82 -9.70 -7.73
N THR A 343 -4.87 -8.82 -8.04
CA THR A 343 -4.65 -7.59 -7.31
C THR A 343 -4.60 -6.37 -8.21
N VAL A 344 -5.02 -5.22 -7.70
CA VAL A 344 -4.95 -3.92 -8.38
C VAL A 344 -3.51 -3.59 -8.73
N LYS A 345 -2.60 -3.84 -7.78
CA LYS A 345 -1.16 -3.64 -7.95
C LYS A 345 -0.59 -4.48 -9.09
N ASP A 346 -1.01 -5.74 -9.23
CA ASP A 346 -0.50 -6.61 -10.29
C ASP A 346 -0.96 -6.15 -11.66
N VAL A 347 -2.23 -5.76 -11.83
CA VAL A 347 -2.71 -5.20 -13.12
C VAL A 347 -1.90 -3.99 -13.53
N MET A 348 -1.61 -3.09 -12.58
CA MET A 348 -0.78 -1.92 -12.86
C MET A 348 0.62 -2.30 -13.35
N HIS A 349 1.17 -3.45 -12.97
CA HIS A 349 2.46 -3.90 -13.50
C HIS A 349 2.38 -4.47 -14.92
N TYR A 350 1.19 -4.87 -15.37
CA TYR A 350 0.96 -5.51 -16.66
C TYR A 350 0.32 -4.57 -17.69
N TRP A 351 -0.28 -3.47 -17.25
CA TRP A 351 -0.91 -2.45 -18.09
C TRP A 351 0.03 -1.27 -18.37
N ASN A 352 0.26 -0.94 -19.64
CA ASN A 352 1.14 0.16 -20.06
C ASN A 352 2.53 0.11 -19.40
N MET A 353 3.14 -1.08 -19.44
CA MET A 353 4.27 -1.48 -18.62
C MET A 353 5.47 -0.53 -18.72
N THR A 354 5.73 0.01 -19.92
CA THR A 354 6.88 0.92 -20.12
C THR A 354 6.65 2.31 -19.50
N VAL A 355 5.41 2.80 -19.51
CA VAL A 355 5.03 4.03 -18.79
C VAL A 355 5.00 3.79 -17.29
N GLN A 356 4.57 2.61 -16.84
CA GLN A 356 4.62 2.25 -15.42
C GLN A 356 6.06 2.19 -14.91
N PHE A 357 6.99 1.66 -15.71
CA PHE A 357 8.42 1.76 -15.44
C PHE A 357 8.87 3.23 -15.33
N TRP A 358 8.45 4.09 -16.27
CA TRP A 358 8.77 5.52 -16.24
C TRP A 358 8.27 6.18 -14.94
N MET A 359 6.99 5.98 -14.59
CA MET A 359 6.37 6.52 -13.38
C MET A 359 7.08 6.03 -12.12
N ALA A 360 7.42 4.74 -12.07
CA ALA A 360 8.13 4.15 -10.95
C ALA A 360 9.53 4.76 -10.75
N ASN A 361 10.28 4.95 -11.84
CA ASN A 361 11.67 5.39 -11.79
C ASN A 361 11.85 6.91 -11.69
N ASN A 362 10.94 7.67 -12.29
CA ASN A 362 11.06 9.13 -12.40
C ASN A 362 10.17 9.89 -11.41
N VAL A 363 9.17 9.23 -10.82
CA VAL A 363 8.27 9.83 -9.83
C VAL A 363 8.32 9.06 -8.50
N TYR A 364 7.76 7.85 -8.46
CA TYR A 364 7.53 7.09 -7.22
C TYR A 364 8.80 6.94 -6.36
N LYS A 365 9.90 6.45 -6.95
CA LYS A 365 11.17 6.25 -6.22
C LYS A 365 11.79 7.55 -5.74
N ARG A 366 11.49 8.67 -6.41
CA ARG A 366 12.07 10.00 -6.15
C ARG A 366 11.26 10.83 -5.15
N VAL A 367 10.04 10.42 -4.79
CA VAL A 367 9.27 11.06 -3.71
C VAL A 367 9.99 10.86 -2.35
N PRO A 368 10.29 11.92 -1.59
CA PRO A 368 10.94 11.81 -0.28
C PRO A 368 10.07 11.09 0.76
N LEU A 369 8.80 11.49 0.87
CA LEU A 369 7.84 10.90 1.81
C LEU A 369 7.20 9.64 1.20
N LYS A 370 7.79 8.47 1.45
CA LYS A 370 7.35 7.20 0.85
C LYS A 370 5.86 6.87 1.04
N LYS A 371 5.25 7.31 2.15
CA LYS A 371 3.80 7.16 2.40
C LYS A 371 2.92 7.85 1.34
N PHE A 372 3.40 8.91 0.71
CA PHE A 372 2.70 9.63 -0.35
C PHE A 372 3.19 9.24 -1.75
N GLY A 373 4.13 8.31 -1.87
CA GLY A 373 4.72 7.91 -3.15
C GLY A 373 3.67 7.50 -4.18
N GLN A 374 2.74 6.62 -3.78
CA GLN A 374 1.67 6.16 -4.67
C GLN A 374 0.67 7.28 -5.05
N PRO A 375 -0.01 7.96 -4.11
CA PRO A 375 -0.98 8.99 -4.50
C PRO A 375 -0.37 10.13 -5.33
N ILE A 376 0.88 10.53 -5.05
CA ILE A 376 1.60 11.50 -5.90
C ILE A 376 1.86 10.93 -7.29
N THR A 377 2.26 9.66 -7.41
CA THR A 377 2.48 9.02 -8.71
C THR A 377 1.19 8.96 -9.52
N MET A 378 0.05 8.66 -8.89
CA MET A 378 -1.26 8.66 -9.57
C MET A 378 -1.71 10.07 -9.95
N ALA A 379 -1.43 11.07 -9.13
CA ALA A 379 -1.70 12.48 -9.48
C ALA A 379 -0.87 12.93 -10.69
N VAL A 380 0.42 12.58 -10.74
CA VAL A 380 1.28 12.86 -11.90
C VAL A 380 0.81 12.09 -13.13
N SER A 381 0.36 10.83 -12.97
CA SER A 381 -0.24 10.03 -14.05
C SER A 381 -1.53 10.68 -14.59
N ALA A 382 -2.44 11.10 -13.71
CA ALA A 382 -3.66 11.81 -14.10
C ALA A 382 -3.35 13.11 -14.85
N TYR A 383 -2.45 13.93 -14.31
CA TYR A 383 -2.01 15.16 -14.96
C TYR A 383 -1.34 14.87 -16.30
N TRP A 384 -0.51 13.83 -16.39
CA TRP A 384 0.09 13.42 -17.66
C TRP A 384 -1.01 13.14 -18.68
N HIS A 385 -2.07 12.41 -18.34
CA HIS A 385 -3.21 12.17 -19.25
C HIS A 385 -4.00 13.43 -19.62
N GLY A 386 -4.29 14.33 -18.68
CA GLY A 386 -5.06 15.54 -18.95
C GLY A 386 -5.48 16.33 -17.71
N LEU A 387 -6.08 17.50 -17.94
CA LEU A 387 -6.62 18.37 -16.87
C LEU A 387 -8.08 18.07 -16.54
N HIS A 388 -8.70 17.12 -17.24
CA HIS A 388 -10.08 16.73 -17.02
C HIS A 388 -10.25 16.05 -15.65
N PRO A 389 -11.22 16.49 -14.81
CA PRO A 389 -11.42 15.95 -13.46
C PRO A 389 -11.59 14.42 -13.40
N GLY A 390 -12.19 13.82 -14.42
CA GLY A 390 -12.39 12.39 -14.52
C GLY A 390 -11.09 11.56 -14.47
N TYR A 391 -9.98 12.09 -14.99
CA TYR A 391 -8.66 11.45 -14.86
C TYR A 391 -8.20 11.37 -13.40
N TYR A 392 -8.40 12.45 -12.64
CA TYR A 392 -8.03 12.51 -11.23
C TYR A 392 -8.92 11.62 -10.39
N LEU A 393 -10.24 11.65 -10.62
CA LEU A 393 -11.20 10.77 -9.97
C LEU A 393 -10.83 9.30 -10.20
N SER A 394 -10.56 8.91 -11.45
CA SER A 394 -10.17 7.54 -11.80
C SER A 394 -8.86 7.09 -11.13
N MET A 395 -7.78 7.85 -11.36
CA MET A 395 -6.43 7.44 -10.96
C MET A 395 -6.20 7.57 -9.44
N LEU A 396 -6.77 8.58 -8.78
CA LEU A 396 -6.60 8.74 -7.33
C LEU A 396 -7.38 7.69 -6.55
N THR A 397 -8.54 7.23 -7.05
CA THR A 397 -9.30 6.12 -6.45
C THR A 397 -8.51 4.81 -6.45
N THR A 398 -7.51 4.64 -7.32
CA THR A 398 -6.60 3.48 -7.26
C THR A 398 -5.85 3.37 -5.92
N SER A 399 -5.54 4.50 -5.27
CA SER A 399 -4.80 4.51 -3.99
C SER A 399 -5.56 3.88 -2.82
N PRO A 400 -6.81 4.29 -2.50
CA PRO A 400 -7.61 3.61 -1.49
C PRO A 400 -7.93 2.15 -1.84
N CYS A 401 -8.13 1.78 -3.11
CA CYS A 401 -8.31 0.37 -3.51
C CYS A 401 -7.07 -0.48 -3.17
N ILE A 402 -5.86 -0.01 -3.51
CA ILE A 402 -4.61 -0.70 -3.14
C ILE A 402 -4.45 -0.79 -1.61
N LEU A 403 -4.84 0.23 -0.86
CA LEU A 403 -4.79 0.19 0.60
C LEU A 403 -5.73 -0.88 1.15
N ALA A 404 -6.99 -0.89 0.71
CA ALA A 404 -8.02 -1.85 1.09
C ALA A 404 -7.56 -3.29 0.83
N GLU A 405 -7.06 -3.53 -0.38
CA GLU A 405 -6.52 -4.82 -0.80
C GLU A 405 -5.32 -5.27 0.06
N ASN A 406 -4.38 -4.37 0.37
CA ASN A 406 -3.23 -4.72 1.19
C ASN A 406 -3.64 -5.09 2.61
N LEU A 407 -4.63 -4.40 3.18
CA LEU A 407 -5.18 -4.70 4.49
C LEU A 407 -5.88 -6.06 4.47
N MET A 408 -6.74 -6.32 3.49
CA MET A 408 -7.43 -7.60 3.31
C MET A 408 -6.44 -8.76 3.15
N ASN A 409 -5.45 -8.63 2.27
CA ASN A 409 -4.43 -9.66 2.06
C ASN A 409 -3.63 -9.95 3.32
N LYS A 410 -3.25 -8.92 4.10
CA LYS A 410 -2.59 -9.10 5.40
C LYS A 410 -3.51 -9.80 6.39
N GLY A 411 -4.80 -9.43 6.41
CA GLY A 411 -5.87 -9.96 7.25
C GLY A 411 -6.11 -11.46 7.07
N LEU A 412 -6.35 -11.88 5.82
CA LEU A 412 -6.86 -13.21 5.47
C LEU A 412 -5.77 -14.19 5.03
N LYS A 413 -4.83 -13.76 4.18
CA LYS A 413 -3.94 -14.66 3.43
C LYS A 413 -2.89 -15.38 4.28
N LYS A 414 -2.49 -14.80 5.41
CA LYS A 414 -1.37 -15.32 6.23
C LYS A 414 -1.79 -16.17 7.43
N LYS A 415 -3.09 -16.29 7.74
CA LYS A 415 -3.50 -16.79 9.07
C LYS A 415 -4.63 -17.84 9.08
N TYR A 416 -5.45 -17.98 8.02
CA TYR A 416 -6.71 -18.76 8.15
C TYR A 416 -7.21 -19.57 6.93
N LEU A 417 -6.53 -19.55 5.77
CA LEU A 417 -7.07 -20.18 4.55
C LEU A 417 -6.43 -21.54 4.28
N ASN A 418 -7.24 -22.60 4.26
CA ASN A 418 -6.85 -23.91 3.68
C ASN A 418 -6.81 -23.85 2.14
N GLU A 419 -6.31 -24.88 1.46
CA GLU A 419 -6.16 -24.89 -0.01
C GLU A 419 -7.47 -24.66 -0.78
N LYS A 420 -8.61 -25.19 -0.30
CA LYS A 420 -9.91 -25.01 -0.94
C LYS A 420 -10.39 -23.55 -0.83
N PHE A 421 -10.29 -22.96 0.36
CA PHE A 421 -10.63 -21.56 0.58
C PHE A 421 -9.69 -20.60 -0.15
N TYR A 422 -8.44 -21.00 -0.39
CA TYR A 422 -7.49 -20.22 -1.18
C TYR A 422 -7.95 -20.03 -2.63
N LYS A 423 -8.51 -21.07 -3.27
CA LYS A 423 -9.05 -20.97 -4.65
C LYS A 423 -10.27 -20.05 -4.72
N VAL A 424 -11.18 -20.15 -3.75
CA VAL A 424 -12.36 -19.26 -3.67
C VAL A 424 -11.92 -17.82 -3.42
N TYR A 425 -10.95 -17.61 -2.54
CA TYR A 425 -10.36 -16.29 -2.28
C TYR A 425 -9.72 -15.70 -3.54
N ASP A 426 -8.93 -16.49 -4.27
CA ASP A 426 -8.29 -16.07 -5.51
C ASP A 426 -9.31 -15.67 -6.58
N PHE A 427 -10.42 -16.42 -6.70
CA PHE A 427 -11.51 -16.05 -7.61
C PHE A 427 -12.24 -14.78 -7.16
N ALA A 428 -12.57 -14.67 -5.87
CA ALA A 428 -13.27 -13.50 -5.33
C ALA A 428 -12.43 -12.22 -5.47
N THR A 429 -11.15 -12.28 -5.13
CA THR A 429 -10.22 -11.16 -5.27
C THR A 429 -10.07 -10.75 -6.74
N TRP A 430 -9.89 -11.71 -7.65
CA TRP A 430 -9.91 -11.44 -9.08
C TRP A 430 -11.20 -10.75 -9.53
N PHE A 431 -12.36 -11.26 -9.12
CA PHE A 431 -13.67 -10.74 -9.50
C PHE A 431 -13.88 -9.30 -9.00
N PHE A 432 -13.70 -9.05 -7.71
CA PHE A 432 -13.87 -7.69 -7.16
C PHE A 432 -12.86 -6.72 -7.75
N ARG A 433 -11.60 -7.14 -7.93
CA ARG A 433 -10.56 -6.34 -8.56
C ARG A 433 -10.95 -5.89 -9.97
N ILE A 434 -11.44 -6.80 -10.82
CA ILE A 434 -11.82 -6.40 -12.18
C ILE A 434 -13.02 -5.44 -12.17
N ARG A 435 -14.00 -5.63 -11.27
CA ARG A 435 -15.12 -4.70 -11.07
C ARG A 435 -14.68 -3.33 -10.55
N GLU A 436 -13.67 -3.26 -9.70
CA GLU A 436 -13.07 -1.99 -9.24
C GLU A 436 -12.45 -1.22 -10.40
N PHE A 437 -11.74 -1.89 -11.33
CA PHE A 437 -11.24 -1.24 -12.54
C PHE A 437 -12.36 -0.78 -13.46
N ASP A 438 -13.40 -1.59 -13.66
CA ASP A 438 -14.59 -1.19 -14.42
C ASP A 438 -15.15 0.13 -13.83
N TYR A 439 -15.26 0.20 -12.49
CA TYR A 439 -15.74 1.39 -11.77
C TYR A 439 -14.83 2.62 -11.90
N MET A 440 -13.53 2.46 -11.68
CA MET A 440 -12.56 3.55 -11.84
C MET A 440 -12.52 4.06 -13.28
N SER A 441 -12.72 3.18 -14.26
CA SER A 441 -12.61 3.54 -15.68
C SER A 441 -13.67 4.54 -16.15
N ILE A 442 -14.83 4.60 -15.49
CA ILE A 442 -15.90 5.54 -15.84
C ILE A 442 -15.41 6.98 -15.76
N GLY A 443 -14.61 7.33 -14.75
CA GLY A 443 -14.01 8.66 -14.68
C GLY A 443 -13.08 8.95 -15.86
N PHE A 444 -12.29 7.94 -16.27
CA PHE A 444 -11.37 8.07 -17.40
C PHE A 444 -12.11 8.19 -18.74
N ILE A 445 -13.27 7.53 -18.87
CA ILE A 445 -14.09 7.54 -20.08
C ILE A 445 -14.89 8.84 -20.21
N LEU A 446 -15.56 9.28 -19.13
CA LEU A 446 -16.47 10.42 -19.16
C LEU A 446 -15.76 11.76 -19.06
N LEU A 447 -14.54 11.82 -18.50
CA LEU A 447 -13.69 13.00 -18.35
C LEU A 447 -14.25 14.12 -17.45
N SER A 448 -15.55 14.36 -17.44
CA SER A 448 -16.23 15.39 -16.65
C SER A 448 -16.42 14.96 -15.20
N TYR A 449 -16.28 15.92 -14.28
CA TYR A 449 -16.65 15.72 -12.88
C TYR A 449 -18.14 15.39 -12.76
N GLU A 450 -19.00 16.18 -13.40
CA GLU A 450 -20.46 16.08 -13.27
C GLU A 450 -20.98 14.73 -13.77
N GLU A 451 -20.60 14.33 -14.99
CA GLU A 451 -21.02 13.06 -15.58
C GLU A 451 -20.48 11.85 -14.80
N THR A 452 -19.24 11.91 -14.32
CA THR A 452 -18.65 10.86 -13.49
C THR A 452 -19.42 10.72 -12.18
N MET A 453 -19.72 11.84 -11.51
CA MET A 453 -20.46 11.83 -10.25
C MET A 453 -21.91 11.39 -10.45
N LYS A 454 -22.56 11.80 -11.55
CA LYS A 454 -23.91 11.34 -11.93
C LYS A 454 -23.94 9.83 -12.11
N PHE A 455 -22.99 9.28 -12.88
CA PHE A 455 -22.88 7.82 -13.04
C PHE A 455 -22.60 7.12 -11.71
N TRP A 456 -21.60 7.56 -10.94
CA TRP A 456 -21.26 6.93 -9.67
C TRP A 456 -22.40 7.00 -8.64
N ARG A 457 -23.18 8.09 -8.59
CA ARG A 457 -24.40 8.18 -7.79
C ARG A 457 -25.44 7.13 -8.21
N SER A 458 -25.64 6.93 -9.51
CA SER A 458 -26.61 5.96 -10.04
C SER A 458 -26.30 4.49 -9.72
N VAL A 459 -25.05 4.21 -9.33
CA VAL A 459 -24.58 2.91 -8.83
C VAL A 459 -24.16 2.98 -7.36
N TYR A 460 -24.66 3.96 -6.61
CA TYR A 460 -24.50 4.12 -5.16
C TYR A 460 -23.04 4.14 -4.68
N PHE A 461 -22.13 4.65 -5.50
CA PHE A 461 -20.69 4.68 -5.22
C PHE A 461 -20.10 3.32 -4.82
N ILE A 462 -20.64 2.22 -5.38
CA ILE A 462 -20.35 0.84 -4.97
C ILE A 462 -18.84 0.53 -4.87
N GLY A 463 -18.01 1.03 -5.79
CA GLY A 463 -16.56 0.82 -5.72
C GLY A 463 -15.92 1.44 -4.47
N HIS A 464 -16.25 2.70 -4.15
CA HIS A 464 -15.75 3.36 -2.94
C HIS A 464 -16.28 2.70 -1.67
N VAL A 465 -17.56 2.34 -1.63
CA VAL A 465 -18.18 1.66 -0.49
C VAL A 465 -17.48 0.34 -0.22
N ILE A 466 -17.20 -0.47 -1.25
CA ILE A 466 -16.50 -1.75 -1.11
C ILE A 466 -15.07 -1.53 -0.59
N SER A 467 -14.29 -0.63 -1.21
CA SER A 467 -12.89 -0.41 -0.78
C SER A 467 -12.80 0.17 0.64
N LEU A 468 -13.71 1.07 1.03
CA LEU A 468 -13.78 1.60 2.39
C LEU A 468 -14.21 0.52 3.39
N SER A 469 -15.20 -0.31 3.05
CA SER A 469 -15.65 -1.41 3.92
C SER A 469 -14.54 -2.44 4.14
N GLN A 470 -13.82 -2.83 3.09
CA GLN A 470 -12.65 -3.71 3.20
C GLN A 470 -11.57 -3.06 4.06
N SER A 471 -11.26 -1.77 3.83
CA SER A 471 -10.29 -1.06 4.64
C SER A 471 -10.69 -1.05 6.11
N PHE A 472 -11.95 -0.77 6.42
CA PHE A 472 -12.48 -0.77 7.79
C PHE A 472 -12.40 -2.16 8.44
N LEU A 473 -12.90 -3.20 7.76
CA LEU A 473 -12.93 -4.58 8.27
C LEU A 473 -11.53 -5.18 8.50
N PHE A 474 -10.55 -4.81 7.67
CA PHE A 474 -9.21 -5.37 7.71
C PHE A 474 -8.13 -4.41 8.21
N SER A 475 -8.51 -3.19 8.62
CA SER A 475 -7.61 -2.27 9.31
C SER A 475 -7.17 -2.90 10.61
N ARG A 476 -5.92 -3.38 10.62
CA ARG A 476 -5.27 -3.81 11.85
C ARG A 476 -4.79 -2.57 12.59
N PRO A 477 -5.15 -2.40 13.87
CA PRO A 477 -4.38 -1.54 14.76
C PRO A 477 -2.91 -1.98 14.69
N LYS A 478 -1.99 -1.02 14.57
CA LYS A 478 -0.55 -1.30 14.61
C LYS A 478 -0.24 -1.98 15.96
N ASP A 479 0.18 -3.23 15.89
CA ASP A 479 0.73 -4.04 16.99
C ASP A 479 -0.08 -4.01 18.30
N ALA A 480 -1.14 -4.83 18.36
CA ALA A 480 -1.86 -5.17 19.60
C ALA A 480 -1.01 -5.98 20.63
N THR A 481 0.31 -6.05 20.43
CA THR A 481 1.25 -6.80 21.30
C THR A 481 2.00 -5.91 22.28
N ASN A 482 1.75 -4.60 22.25
CA ASN A 482 2.28 -3.65 23.20
C ASN A 482 1.10 -3.03 23.91
N TRP A 483 1.09 -3.03 25.25
CA TRP A 483 0.10 -2.31 26.04
C TRP A 483 0.16 -0.80 25.79
N ASN A 484 -0.34 -0.36 24.64
CA ASN A 484 -0.08 0.95 24.07
C ASN A 484 -1.11 1.99 24.52
N ASP A 485 -2.08 1.59 25.33
CA ASP A 485 -3.11 2.46 25.89
C ASP A 485 -3.61 1.93 27.26
N LEU A 486 -4.56 2.62 27.88
CA LEU A 486 -5.32 2.14 29.04
C LEU A 486 -6.76 2.61 28.90
N LYS A 487 -7.71 1.66 28.84
CA LYS A 487 -9.13 1.96 28.76
C LYS A 487 -9.91 1.12 29.76
N VAL A 488 -11.04 1.63 30.20
CA VAL A 488 -12.02 0.88 31.00
C VAL A 488 -13.35 0.84 30.31
N THR A 489 -14.28 0.09 30.90
CA THR A 489 -15.68 -0.04 30.53
C THR A 489 -15.90 -0.72 29.18
N TRP A 490 -16.91 -1.57 29.13
CA TRP A 490 -17.33 -2.24 27.90
C TRP A 490 -18.80 -1.98 27.59
N GLY A 491 -19.11 -1.85 26.29
CA GLY A 491 -20.47 -1.91 25.78
C GLY A 491 -20.52 -2.16 24.29
N ILE A 492 -21.69 -2.59 23.80
CA ILE A 492 -21.89 -3.02 22.40
C ILE A 492 -21.72 -1.86 21.41
N ASN A 493 -22.06 -0.63 21.81
CA ASN A 493 -21.92 0.55 20.96
C ASN A 493 -20.55 1.23 21.20
N PRO A 494 -19.55 1.07 20.31
CA PRO A 494 -18.23 1.67 20.51
C PRO A 494 -18.22 3.21 20.34
N PHE A 495 -19.33 3.81 19.90
CA PHE A 495 -19.48 5.26 19.76
C PHE A 495 -20.09 5.93 20.99
N ASP A 496 -20.54 5.15 21.98
CA ASP A 496 -20.98 5.69 23.26
C ASP A 496 -19.77 6.19 24.06
N SER A 497 -19.85 7.41 24.59
CA SER A 497 -18.78 8.02 25.39
C SER A 497 -18.46 7.26 26.67
N ASN A 498 -19.36 6.40 27.15
CA ASN A 498 -19.17 5.58 28.34
C ASN A 498 -18.51 4.23 28.05
N ASN A 499 -18.36 3.83 26.79
CA ASN A 499 -17.75 2.55 26.42
C ASN A 499 -16.29 2.74 26.01
N PHE A 500 -15.40 1.85 26.44
CA PHE A 500 -13.95 1.93 26.16
C PHE A 500 -13.37 3.29 26.55
N GLN A 501 -13.76 3.79 27.71
CA GLN A 501 -13.33 5.10 28.20
C GLN A 501 -11.83 5.11 28.44
N SER A 502 -11.12 6.01 27.76
CA SER A 502 -9.66 6.11 27.87
C SER A 502 -9.24 6.75 29.19
N LEU A 503 -8.26 6.16 29.86
CA LEU A 503 -7.72 6.61 31.14
C LEU A 503 -6.38 7.31 30.95
N PRO A 504 -6.08 8.35 31.75
CA PRO A 504 -4.83 9.07 31.63
C PRO A 504 -3.64 8.20 32.07
N ARG A 505 -2.51 8.34 31.37
CA ARG A 505 -1.30 7.54 31.64
C ARG A 505 -0.15 8.33 32.23
N THR A 506 -0.34 9.64 32.40
CA THR A 506 0.57 10.50 33.14
C THR A 506 -0.20 11.35 34.16
N VAL A 507 0.46 11.76 35.24
CA VAL A 507 -0.12 12.66 36.25
C VAL A 507 -0.55 13.98 35.61
N SER A 508 0.24 14.53 34.67
CA SER A 508 -0.10 15.76 33.96
C SER A 508 -1.40 15.64 33.18
N GLU A 509 -1.61 14.51 32.50
CA GLU A 509 -2.87 14.22 31.78
C GLU A 509 -4.02 13.94 32.76
N ALA A 510 -3.75 13.29 33.88
CA ALA A 510 -4.77 13.00 34.88
C ALA A 510 -5.31 14.29 35.51
N VAL A 511 -4.42 15.17 35.96
CA VAL A 511 -4.79 16.46 36.55
C VAL A 511 -5.51 17.34 35.53
N SER A 512 -5.07 17.39 34.28
CA SER A 512 -5.77 18.17 33.23
C SER A 512 -7.18 17.65 32.92
N ARG A 513 -7.43 16.37 33.19
CA ARG A 513 -8.74 15.71 33.06
C ARG A 513 -9.55 15.67 34.37
N GLY A 514 -9.14 16.42 35.39
CA GLY A 514 -9.87 16.57 36.65
C GLY A 514 -9.66 15.46 37.69
N TRP A 515 -8.66 14.60 37.50
CA TRP A 515 -8.32 13.58 38.50
C TRP A 515 -7.59 14.20 39.69
N ILE A 516 -8.03 13.86 40.90
CA ILE A 516 -7.53 14.43 42.15
C ILE A 516 -6.71 13.37 42.88
N LYS A 517 -5.56 13.79 43.43
CA LYS A 517 -4.68 12.92 44.22
C LYS A 517 -5.36 12.58 45.55
N GLU A 518 -5.50 11.29 45.84
CA GLU A 518 -6.09 10.79 47.07
C GLU A 518 -5.03 10.34 48.08
N LYS A 519 -4.03 9.57 47.63
CA LYS A 519 -2.94 9.06 48.49
C LYS A 519 -1.56 9.29 47.87
N ASN A 520 -0.58 9.53 48.73
CA ASN A 520 0.83 9.65 48.34
C ASN A 520 1.49 8.27 48.24
N CYS A 521 2.58 8.22 47.48
CA CYS A 521 3.46 7.06 47.40
C CYS A 521 3.92 6.61 48.80
N SER A 522 3.57 5.37 49.15
CA SER A 522 4.01 4.68 50.36
C SER A 522 4.22 3.21 50.02
N GLN A 523 5.46 2.72 50.12
CA GLN A 523 5.83 1.35 49.76
C GLN A 523 5.32 0.97 48.35
N VAL A 524 4.38 0.03 48.25
CA VAL A 524 3.81 -0.46 46.98
C VAL A 524 2.60 0.34 46.51
N ASN A 525 2.02 1.22 47.33
CA ASN A 525 0.70 1.83 47.07
C ASN A 525 0.67 2.90 45.96
N GLY A 526 1.83 3.39 45.53
CA GLY A 526 1.95 4.43 44.49
C GLY A 526 1.24 5.75 44.83
N ASN A 527 1.26 6.69 43.88
CA ASN A 527 0.45 7.90 43.95
C ASN A 527 -0.95 7.61 43.38
N ARG A 528 -1.98 7.61 44.22
CA ARG A 528 -3.35 7.25 43.82
C ARG A 528 -4.17 8.47 43.43
N TYR A 529 -4.88 8.38 42.31
CA TYR A 529 -5.76 9.44 41.81
C TYR A 529 -7.15 8.89 41.50
N ILE A 530 -8.17 9.70 41.80
CA ILE A 530 -9.58 9.38 41.57
C ILE A 530 -10.28 10.52 40.82
N LEU A 531 -11.36 10.22 40.11
CA LEU A 531 -12.13 11.22 39.36
C LEU A 531 -13.49 11.43 40.02
N ASN A 532 -13.83 12.67 40.35
CA ASN A 532 -15.15 13.05 40.91
C ASN A 532 -15.57 12.24 42.16
N GLY A 533 -14.62 11.81 42.99
CA GLY A 533 -14.89 10.98 44.17
C GLY A 533 -15.24 9.52 43.88
N ASP A 534 -15.26 9.11 42.60
CA ASP A 534 -15.54 7.72 42.20
C ASP A 534 -14.30 6.84 42.35
N ARG A 535 -14.38 5.87 43.27
CA ARG A 535 -13.31 4.90 43.55
C ARG A 535 -13.45 3.57 42.80
N ALA A 536 -14.35 3.49 41.81
CA ALA A 536 -14.45 2.31 40.95
C ALA A 536 -13.18 2.09 40.12
N ALA A 537 -12.52 3.17 39.68
CA ALA A 537 -11.23 3.12 38.99
C ALA A 537 -10.25 4.12 39.62
N ILE A 538 -9.32 3.60 40.41
CA ILE A 538 -8.25 4.37 41.07
C ILE A 538 -6.96 4.19 40.25
N LEU A 539 -6.40 5.28 39.74
CA LEU A 539 -5.15 5.23 38.99
C LEU A 539 -3.96 5.26 39.92
N ILE A 540 -3.02 4.33 39.73
CA ILE A 540 -1.79 4.26 40.51
C ILE A 540 -0.65 4.75 39.62
N PHE A 541 -0.07 5.91 39.94
CA PHE A 541 1.11 6.45 39.27
C PHE A 541 2.37 6.17 40.09
N ASN A 542 3.48 5.91 39.40
CA ASN A 542 4.79 5.79 40.05
C ASN A 542 5.32 7.16 40.56
N ALA A 543 6.49 7.16 41.20
CA ALA A 543 7.15 8.36 41.70
C ALA A 543 7.46 9.42 40.61
N ARG A 544 7.54 9.02 39.32
CA ARG A 544 7.76 9.92 38.18
C ARG A 544 6.47 10.42 37.52
N GLY A 545 5.32 10.00 38.04
CA GLY A 545 4.01 10.39 37.50
C GLY A 545 3.61 9.65 36.21
N ILE A 546 4.14 8.45 35.97
CA ILE A 546 3.72 7.55 34.88
C ILE A 546 2.83 6.46 35.46
N ILE A 547 1.81 6.02 34.72
CA ILE A 547 0.90 4.95 35.15
C ILE A 547 1.69 3.68 35.49
N ALA A 548 1.38 3.10 36.64
CA ALA A 548 2.03 1.92 37.20
C ALA A 548 1.02 0.82 37.56
N GLY A 549 -0.27 1.16 37.64
CA GLY A 549 -1.33 0.21 37.95
C GLY A 549 -2.70 0.88 38.04
N ILE A 550 -3.70 0.07 38.35
CA ILE A 550 -5.09 0.47 38.58
C ILE A 550 -5.66 -0.34 39.75
N ALA A 551 -6.57 0.27 40.51
CA ALA A 551 -7.24 -0.37 41.62
C ALA A 551 -8.74 -0.06 41.65
N SER A 552 -9.49 -0.86 42.41
CA SER A 552 -10.89 -0.61 42.71
C SER A 552 -11.13 -0.76 44.21
N TYR A 553 -11.99 0.11 44.74
CA TYR A 553 -12.39 0.10 46.14
C TYR A 553 -13.75 -0.56 46.34
N LEU A 554 -13.90 -1.30 47.43
CA LEU A 554 -15.13 -1.92 47.90
C LEU A 554 -15.42 -1.50 49.34
N PRO A 555 -16.64 -1.02 49.66
CA PRO A 555 -17.01 -0.75 51.04
C PRO A 555 -17.14 -2.05 51.86
N LYS A 556 -16.97 -1.98 53.19
CA LYS A 556 -17.30 -3.11 54.08
C LYS A 556 -18.82 -3.30 54.18
N GLY A 557 -19.24 -4.52 54.52
CA GLY A 557 -20.67 -4.84 54.73
C GLY A 557 -21.47 -5.08 53.45
N LEU A 558 -20.82 -5.44 52.34
CA LEU A 558 -21.52 -5.83 51.12
C LEU A 558 -22.33 -7.13 51.33
N PRO A 559 -23.41 -7.35 50.55
CA PRO A 559 -24.20 -8.57 50.59
C PRO A 559 -23.37 -9.85 50.41
N PHE A 560 -23.93 -10.98 50.85
CA PHE A 560 -23.35 -12.32 50.70
C PHE A 560 -21.98 -12.52 51.34
N ASN A 561 -21.59 -11.65 52.29
CA ASN A 561 -20.28 -11.60 52.94
C ASN A 561 -19.13 -11.40 51.95
N PHE A 562 -19.32 -10.56 50.92
CA PHE A 562 -18.30 -10.27 49.93
C PHE A 562 -17.36 -9.13 50.38
N PRO A 563 -16.01 -9.23 50.23
CA PRO A 563 -15.26 -10.43 49.86
C PRO A 563 -15.28 -11.49 50.99
N SER A 564 -15.39 -12.77 50.62
CA SER A 564 -15.33 -13.88 51.57
C SER A 564 -13.96 -13.96 52.23
N GLU A 565 -13.86 -14.59 53.40
CA GLU A 565 -12.58 -14.80 54.10
C GLU A 565 -11.52 -15.49 53.22
N LYS A 566 -11.95 -16.37 52.29
CA LYS A 566 -11.04 -17.08 51.39
C LYS A 566 -10.41 -16.19 50.32
N ILE A 567 -11.11 -15.16 49.85
CA ILE A 567 -10.62 -14.26 48.79
C ILE A 567 -10.08 -12.93 49.34
N GLN A 568 -10.37 -12.58 50.60
CA GLN A 568 -9.78 -11.43 51.29
C GLN A 568 -8.25 -11.29 51.18
N PRO A 569 -7.44 -12.37 51.15
CA PRO A 569 -5.99 -12.28 50.88
C PRO A 569 -5.59 -11.53 49.60
N LEU A 570 -6.47 -11.43 48.60
CA LEU A 570 -6.26 -10.67 47.35
C LEU A 570 -6.52 -9.17 47.49
N PHE A 571 -7.10 -8.74 48.61
CA PHE A 571 -7.44 -7.35 48.89
C PHE A 571 -6.48 -6.74 49.90
N ASN A 572 -6.50 -5.41 49.97
CA ASN A 572 -5.87 -4.62 51.01
C ASN A 572 -6.95 -3.93 51.85
N ASP A 573 -6.94 -4.15 53.16
CA ASP A 573 -7.81 -3.43 54.10
C ASP A 573 -7.35 -1.97 54.22
N GLU A 574 -8.26 -1.05 53.93
CA GLU A 574 -8.06 0.41 54.01
C GLU A 574 -8.71 1.02 55.26
N GLY A 575 -9.21 0.19 56.19
CA GLY A 575 -9.95 0.57 57.38
C GLY A 575 -11.45 0.57 57.15
N ASP A 576 -11.94 1.45 56.28
CA ASP A 576 -13.36 1.63 55.93
C ASP A 576 -13.85 0.70 54.81
N GLY A 577 -12.93 0.01 54.13
CA GLY A 577 -13.18 -0.78 52.93
C GLY A 577 -11.98 -1.64 52.54
N TYR A 578 -12.07 -2.25 51.36
CA TYR A 578 -11.04 -3.07 50.75
C TYR A 578 -10.62 -2.50 49.39
N THR A 579 -9.35 -2.61 49.02
CA THR A 579 -8.86 -2.32 47.67
C THR A 579 -8.23 -3.53 47.02
N ILE A 580 -8.57 -3.78 45.75
CA ILE A 580 -7.88 -4.75 44.90
C ILE A 580 -7.00 -4.00 43.91
N ASN A 581 -5.72 -4.37 43.86
CA ASN A 581 -4.70 -3.63 43.10
C ASN A 581 -4.13 -4.50 41.98
N ALA A 582 -4.09 -3.94 40.77
CA ALA A 582 -3.38 -4.48 39.61
C ALA A 582 -2.20 -3.57 39.24
N TYR A 583 -1.00 -4.11 39.20
CA TYR A 583 0.22 -3.41 38.81
C TYR A 583 0.68 -3.83 37.41
N PHE A 584 1.06 -2.83 36.61
CA PHE A 584 1.57 -3.00 35.25
C PHE A 584 3.12 -3.06 35.20
N VAL A 585 3.74 -2.81 36.34
CA VAL A 585 5.19 -2.83 36.59
C VAL A 585 5.44 -3.59 37.88
N ASP A 586 6.71 -3.77 38.25
CA ASP A 586 7.06 -4.36 39.54
C ASP A 586 6.54 -3.49 40.71
N PRO A 587 5.64 -4.01 41.59
CA PRO A 587 5.06 -3.26 42.71
C PRO A 587 6.11 -2.63 43.64
N GLU A 588 7.24 -3.30 43.85
CA GLU A 588 8.31 -2.81 44.74
C GLU A 588 9.05 -1.60 44.14
N SER A 589 8.95 -1.41 42.82
CA SER A 589 9.55 -0.28 42.11
C SER A 589 8.65 0.95 42.00
N VAL A 590 7.35 0.84 42.33
CA VAL A 590 6.36 1.90 42.07
C VAL A 590 6.73 3.22 42.75
N CYS A 591 7.29 3.16 43.96
CA CYS A 591 7.73 4.34 44.70
C CYS A 591 9.25 4.58 44.69
N SER A 592 10.03 3.77 43.97
CA SER A 592 11.48 3.96 43.88
C SER A 592 11.87 4.84 42.68
N ALA A 593 13.00 5.57 42.80
CA ALA A 593 13.44 6.53 41.77
C ALA A 593 14.29 5.91 40.65
N GLN A 594 14.54 4.59 40.66
CA GLN A 594 15.42 3.91 39.70
C GLN A 594 14.70 3.58 38.36
N LEU A 595 15.45 3.65 37.26
CA LEU A 595 15.01 3.68 35.85
C LEU A 595 14.27 2.40 35.37
N SER A 596 13.31 2.53 34.45
CA SER A 596 13.63 2.38 33.01
C SER A 596 12.92 3.42 32.11
N ALA A 597 13.68 3.94 31.16
CA ALA A 597 13.23 4.85 30.12
C ALA A 597 12.94 4.03 28.84
N LYS A 598 11.80 3.34 28.80
CA LYS A 598 11.11 2.88 27.58
C LYS A 598 9.82 2.17 27.97
N GLN A 599 8.86 2.17 27.03
CA GLN A 599 7.61 1.36 26.99
C GLN A 599 6.40 1.95 27.74
N ILE A 600 5.25 2.14 27.06
CA ILE A 600 4.15 1.17 26.86
C ILE A 600 3.60 0.80 28.24
N THR A 601 2.30 1.05 28.49
CA THR A 601 1.56 1.11 29.78
C THR A 601 2.07 0.19 30.91
N GLY A 602 2.64 -0.97 30.58
CA GLY A 602 3.53 -1.74 31.45
C GLY A 602 4.16 -2.94 30.75
N ASP A 603 4.89 -3.77 31.50
CA ASP A 603 5.58 -4.97 31.02
C ASP A 603 5.12 -6.28 31.70
N ARG A 604 4.26 -6.21 32.71
CA ARG A 604 3.75 -7.36 33.48
C ARG A 604 2.40 -7.04 34.12
N LEU A 605 1.59 -8.04 34.45
CA LEU A 605 0.35 -7.82 35.23
C LEU A 605 0.46 -8.60 36.54
N ILE A 606 0.42 -7.89 37.66
CA ILE A 606 0.54 -8.45 39.01
C ILE A 606 -0.64 -7.99 39.85
N ILE A 607 -1.42 -8.93 40.39
CA ILE A 607 -2.49 -8.63 41.34
C ILE A 607 -1.94 -8.83 42.75
N LYS A 608 -1.91 -7.78 43.55
CA LYS A 608 -1.24 -7.81 44.87
C LYS A 608 -2.19 -7.34 45.99
N GLY A 609 -2.55 -8.29 46.84
CA GLY A 609 -3.27 -8.07 48.10
C GLY A 609 -2.34 -8.05 49.31
N GLN A 610 -2.92 -8.14 50.51
CA GLN A 610 -2.18 -8.17 51.78
C GLN A 610 -1.27 -9.39 51.92
N SER A 611 -1.75 -10.57 51.54
CA SER A 611 -1.06 -11.84 51.79
C SER A 611 -1.02 -12.77 50.59
N LYS A 612 -1.66 -12.41 49.47
CA LYS A 612 -1.63 -13.17 48.21
C LYS A 612 -1.26 -12.27 47.03
N GLU A 613 -0.39 -12.80 46.17
CA GLU A 613 0.04 -12.19 44.92
C GLU A 613 -0.23 -13.15 43.75
N LEU A 614 -0.80 -12.65 42.66
CA LEU A 614 -1.02 -13.39 41.42
C LEU A 614 -0.22 -12.75 40.28
N ASN A 615 0.74 -13.51 39.75
CA ASN A 615 1.52 -13.13 38.57
C ASN A 615 0.84 -13.64 37.31
N ILE A 616 0.40 -12.73 36.42
CA ILE A 616 -0.39 -13.09 35.25
C ILE A 616 0.52 -13.28 34.02
N PRO A 617 0.49 -14.45 33.35
CA PRO A 617 1.28 -14.68 32.14
C PRO A 617 0.84 -13.79 30.97
N LEU A 618 1.80 -13.21 30.24
CA LEU A 618 1.48 -12.42 29.03
C LEU A 618 1.05 -13.30 27.85
N GLU A 619 1.51 -14.55 27.83
CA GLU A 619 1.17 -15.54 26.81
C GLU A 619 0.10 -16.50 27.31
N GLN A 620 -0.96 -16.68 26.52
CA GLN A 620 -2.05 -17.62 26.84
C GLN A 620 -1.54 -19.05 27.02
N THR A 621 -0.47 -19.44 26.30
CA THR A 621 0.14 -20.78 26.39
C THR A 621 0.85 -21.05 27.72
N GLN A 622 1.09 -20.02 28.53
CA GLN A 622 1.74 -20.11 29.82
C GLN A 622 0.74 -20.13 31.00
N LEU A 623 -0.56 -20.10 30.72
CA LEU A 623 -1.59 -20.20 31.75
C LEU A 623 -1.54 -21.57 32.45
N SER A 624 -1.43 -21.54 33.78
CA SER A 624 -1.55 -22.74 34.63
C SER A 624 -3.00 -23.21 34.77
N ASN A 625 -3.19 -24.42 35.29
CA ASN A 625 -4.52 -25.00 35.56
C ASN A 625 -5.39 -24.21 36.55
N PHE A 626 -4.83 -23.23 37.27
CA PHE A 626 -5.58 -22.27 38.08
C PHE A 626 -6.64 -21.49 37.28
N TRP A 627 -6.42 -21.30 35.96
CA TRP A 627 -7.30 -20.54 35.09
C TRP A 627 -8.25 -21.44 34.30
N THR A 628 -9.54 -21.33 34.55
CA THR A 628 -10.59 -22.01 33.80
C THR A 628 -10.92 -21.25 32.52
N PRO A 629 -10.85 -21.89 31.33
CA PRO A 629 -11.14 -21.23 30.06
C PRO A 629 -12.64 -20.92 29.92
N GLY A 630 -12.97 -19.65 29.69
CA GLY A 630 -14.30 -19.16 29.34
C GLY A 630 -14.59 -19.21 27.84
N LYS A 631 -15.51 -18.37 27.38
CA LYS A 631 -15.84 -18.20 25.96
C LYS A 631 -15.08 -17.02 25.33
N CYS A 632 -15.03 -17.06 24.00
CA CYS A 632 -14.55 -15.96 23.21
C CYS A 632 -15.67 -14.94 22.99
N PHE A 633 -15.38 -13.67 23.22
CA PHE A 633 -16.32 -12.59 22.91
C PHE A 633 -15.67 -11.53 22.01
N TYR A 634 -16.31 -11.21 20.88
CA TYR A 634 -15.85 -10.19 19.96
C TYR A 634 -15.89 -8.81 20.64
N THR A 635 -14.84 -8.01 20.54
CA THR A 635 -14.54 -6.77 21.30
C THR A 635 -13.98 -6.94 22.72
N MET A 636 -13.81 -8.18 23.21
CA MET A 636 -13.18 -8.45 24.52
C MET A 636 -11.95 -9.36 24.38
N GLY A 637 -12.10 -10.50 23.71
CA GLY A 637 -11.09 -11.57 23.61
C GLY A 637 -11.56 -12.88 24.25
N ALA A 638 -10.61 -13.79 24.48
CA ALA A 638 -10.84 -15.05 25.18
C ALA A 638 -10.82 -14.82 26.69
N HIS A 639 -11.91 -15.17 27.37
CA HIS A 639 -12.03 -15.02 28.82
C HIS A 639 -11.37 -16.19 29.55
N TYR A 640 -10.74 -15.89 30.68
CA TYR A 640 -10.26 -16.86 31.65
C TYR A 640 -10.68 -16.45 33.05
N TRP A 641 -11.23 -17.39 33.79
CA TRP A 641 -11.80 -17.18 35.13
C TRP A 641 -11.06 -18.06 36.15
N ALA A 642 -11.16 -17.77 37.44
CA ALA A 642 -10.47 -18.56 38.46
C ALA A 642 -11.32 -18.82 39.71
N ASP A 643 -11.10 -19.99 40.29
CA ASP A 643 -11.46 -20.33 41.67
C ASP A 643 -10.18 -20.19 42.52
N ILE A 644 -10.28 -19.58 43.70
CA ILE A 644 -9.12 -19.24 44.54
C ILE A 644 -8.34 -20.48 45.03
N GLU A 645 -9.01 -21.64 45.09
CA GLU A 645 -8.44 -22.94 45.43
C GLU A 645 -7.85 -23.66 44.20
N GLY A 646 -7.97 -23.06 43.01
CA GLY A 646 -7.43 -23.60 41.75
C GLY A 646 -8.26 -24.73 41.15
N THR A 647 -9.53 -24.85 41.55
CA THR A 647 -10.47 -25.81 40.95
C THR A 647 -11.07 -25.29 39.65
N GLU A 648 -11.51 -26.20 38.77
CA GLU A 648 -12.18 -25.81 37.52
C GLU A 648 -13.54 -25.18 37.83
N LEU A 649 -13.77 -23.96 37.37
CA LEU A 649 -15.05 -23.28 37.51
C LEU A 649 -16.15 -24.00 36.73
N ASN A 650 -17.21 -24.39 37.43
CA ASN A 650 -18.34 -25.11 36.88
C ASN A 650 -19.61 -24.82 37.69
N GLU A 651 -20.70 -25.54 37.40
CA GLU A 651 -22.00 -25.35 38.06
C GLU A 651 -21.97 -25.49 39.59
N SER A 652 -21.08 -26.34 40.14
CA SER A 652 -20.96 -26.59 41.58
C SER A 652 -19.91 -25.72 42.29
N THR A 653 -19.36 -24.71 41.61
CA THR A 653 -18.41 -23.77 42.23
C THR A 653 -19.06 -23.09 43.43
N ASN A 654 -18.34 -23.05 44.56
CA ASN A 654 -18.75 -22.33 45.75
C ASN A 654 -18.54 -20.81 45.57
N LYS A 655 -19.55 -20.00 45.89
CA LYS A 655 -19.48 -18.53 45.82
C LYS A 655 -18.29 -17.94 46.57
N ASP A 656 -17.90 -18.55 47.69
CA ASP A 656 -16.83 -18.05 48.56
C ASP A 656 -15.45 -18.27 47.95
N ASN A 657 -15.33 -19.15 46.96
CA ASN A 657 -14.07 -19.40 46.25
C ASN A 657 -13.92 -18.57 44.96
N PHE A 658 -14.99 -17.91 44.49
CA PHE A 658 -15.00 -17.23 43.22
C PHE A 658 -14.02 -16.04 43.22
N THR A 659 -12.97 -16.13 42.41
CA THR A 659 -11.94 -15.08 42.36
C THR A 659 -12.52 -13.86 41.65
N PRO A 660 -12.36 -12.63 42.20
CA PRO A 660 -12.99 -11.43 41.66
C PRO A 660 -12.23 -10.83 40.46
N LEU A 661 -11.76 -11.69 39.55
CA LEU A 661 -10.85 -11.36 38.45
C LEU A 661 -11.09 -12.29 37.25
N PHE A 662 -11.07 -11.72 36.06
CA PHE A 662 -10.97 -12.46 34.80
C PHE A 662 -9.89 -11.88 33.89
N LEU A 663 -9.31 -12.72 33.04
CA LEU A 663 -8.30 -12.31 32.06
C LEU A 663 -8.86 -12.32 30.64
N LEU A 664 -8.31 -11.46 29.79
CA LEU A 664 -8.65 -11.36 28.38
C LEU A 664 -7.41 -11.57 27.52
N TYR A 665 -7.47 -12.55 26.63
CA TYR A 665 -6.42 -12.80 25.63
C TYR A 665 -6.94 -12.54 24.21
N ASN A 666 -6.18 -11.79 23.43
CA ASN A 666 -6.43 -11.52 22.01
C ASN A 666 -5.31 -12.20 21.21
N LYS A 667 -5.66 -13.24 20.45
CA LYS A 667 -4.71 -14.04 19.65
C LYS A 667 -3.55 -14.63 20.47
N GLY A 668 -3.81 -15.08 21.69
CA GLY A 668 -2.79 -15.68 22.54
C GLY A 668 -1.98 -14.69 23.39
N LYS A 669 -2.24 -13.37 23.30
CA LYS A 669 -1.55 -12.34 24.08
C LYS A 669 -2.51 -11.65 25.04
N LEU A 670 -2.06 -11.38 26.26
CA LEU A 670 -2.83 -10.66 27.27
C LEU A 670 -3.07 -9.21 26.81
N ASN A 671 -4.31 -8.86 26.50
CA ASN A 671 -4.73 -7.54 26.03
C ASN A 671 -5.58 -6.78 27.06
N GLY A 672 -6.05 -7.46 28.11
CA GLY A 672 -6.82 -6.87 29.18
C GLY A 672 -7.15 -7.85 30.29
N PHE A 673 -7.87 -7.36 31.28
CA PHE A 673 -8.42 -8.13 32.40
C PHE A 673 -9.65 -7.38 32.91
N GLY A 674 -10.32 -7.91 33.92
CA GLY A 674 -11.37 -7.15 34.57
C GLY A 674 -11.72 -7.66 35.94
N TRP A 675 -12.39 -6.81 36.69
CA TRP A 675 -12.93 -7.15 38.01
C TRP A 675 -14.31 -7.76 37.87
N SER A 676 -14.63 -8.70 38.77
CA SER A 676 -15.95 -9.31 38.86
C SER A 676 -16.35 -9.41 40.32
N PHE A 677 -17.10 -8.44 40.81
CA PHE A 677 -17.51 -8.36 42.21
C PHE A 677 -18.93 -8.90 42.37
N ASN A 678 -19.11 -9.86 43.28
CA ASN A 678 -20.44 -10.40 43.62
C ASN A 678 -21.18 -9.43 44.57
N ALA A 679 -21.43 -8.22 44.09
CA ALA A 679 -22.12 -7.15 44.79
C ALA A 679 -22.66 -6.12 43.78
N ASP A 680 -23.72 -5.42 44.16
CA ASP A 680 -24.24 -4.27 43.43
C ASP A 680 -23.48 -3.00 43.84
N LEU A 681 -22.71 -2.43 42.90
CA LEU A 681 -21.84 -1.27 43.15
C LEU A 681 -22.33 -0.06 42.35
N PRO A 682 -22.53 1.12 42.98
CA PRO A 682 -23.31 2.22 42.41
C PRO A 682 -22.59 3.08 41.35
N SER A 683 -21.37 2.73 40.93
CA SER A 683 -20.62 3.54 39.96
C SER A 683 -21.05 3.25 38.53
N LYS A 684 -21.21 4.31 37.72
CA LYS A 684 -21.45 4.21 36.27
C LYS A 684 -20.33 3.51 35.49
N ARG A 685 -19.16 3.30 36.11
CA ARG A 685 -18.05 2.55 35.51
C ARG A 685 -18.24 1.06 35.63
N PHE A 686 -19.00 0.58 36.61
CA PHE A 686 -19.30 -0.83 36.71
C PHE A 686 -20.34 -1.21 35.66
N GLU A 687 -20.08 -2.30 34.94
CA GLU A 687 -21.06 -2.94 34.10
C GLU A 687 -21.82 -3.99 34.92
N HIS A 688 -23.11 -4.12 34.69
CA HIS A 688 -23.97 -5.06 35.41
C HIS A 688 -24.54 -6.08 34.42
N PRO A 689 -23.77 -7.13 34.05
CA PRO A 689 -24.26 -8.16 33.14
C PRO A 689 -25.47 -8.88 33.74
N THR A 690 -26.53 -9.02 32.94
CA THR A 690 -27.73 -9.77 33.33
C THR A 690 -27.48 -11.28 33.29
N GLU A 691 -28.35 -12.05 33.96
CA GLU A 691 -28.29 -13.52 33.96
C GLU A 691 -28.20 -14.13 32.54
N GLN A 692 -28.94 -13.55 31.59
CA GLN A 692 -28.94 -13.96 30.18
C GLN A 692 -27.58 -13.80 29.51
N ASN A 693 -26.74 -12.90 30.02
CA ASN A 693 -25.44 -12.58 29.44
C ASN A 693 -24.31 -13.49 29.96
N PHE A 694 -24.46 -14.14 31.12
CA PHE A 694 -23.40 -14.98 31.69
C PHE A 694 -22.96 -16.11 30.76
N GLY A 695 -23.92 -16.69 30.03
CA GLY A 695 -23.65 -17.72 29.03
C GLY A 695 -22.81 -17.24 27.84
N MET A 696 -22.57 -15.93 27.67
CA MET A 696 -21.73 -15.39 26.59
C MET A 696 -20.24 -15.45 26.90
N PHE A 697 -19.83 -15.49 28.17
CA PHE A 697 -18.41 -15.46 28.58
C PHE A 697 -17.99 -16.61 29.51
N PHE A 698 -18.93 -17.30 30.17
CA PHE A 698 -18.65 -18.58 30.83
C PHE A 698 -18.87 -19.78 29.88
N LYS A 699 -18.05 -20.83 30.02
CA LYS A 699 -18.35 -22.13 29.38
C LYS A 699 -19.45 -22.88 30.12
N LYS A 700 -19.34 -22.94 31.45
CA LYS A 700 -20.35 -23.43 32.38
C LYS A 700 -20.57 -22.34 33.42
N VAL A 701 -21.80 -21.88 33.59
CA VAL A 701 -22.13 -20.79 34.52
C VAL A 701 -22.24 -21.38 35.94
N PRO A 702 -21.50 -20.85 36.93
CA PRO A 702 -21.68 -21.24 38.33
C PRO A 702 -23.11 -21.00 38.81
N LYS A 703 -23.75 -22.01 39.43
CA LYS A 703 -25.18 -21.91 39.83
C LYS A 703 -25.44 -20.83 40.85
N PHE A 704 -24.47 -20.51 41.71
CA PHE A 704 -24.62 -19.45 42.71
C PHE A 704 -24.86 -18.07 42.09
N LEU A 705 -24.40 -17.83 40.84
CA LEU A 705 -24.66 -16.58 40.12
C LEU A 705 -26.10 -16.46 39.63
N LEU A 706 -26.80 -17.58 39.54
CA LEU A 706 -28.21 -17.68 39.11
C LEU A 706 -29.16 -17.75 40.31
N ASP A 707 -28.64 -17.79 41.54
CA ASP A 707 -29.43 -17.92 42.77
C ASP A 707 -29.51 -16.57 43.50
N PRO A 708 -30.69 -15.92 43.54
CA PRO A 708 -30.89 -14.64 44.23
C PRO A 708 -30.51 -14.66 45.71
N ALA A 709 -30.49 -15.83 46.36
CA ALA A 709 -30.07 -15.98 47.75
C ALA A 709 -28.54 -15.95 47.94
N GLN A 710 -27.78 -16.09 46.86
CA GLN A 710 -26.30 -16.17 46.87
C GLN A 710 -25.61 -15.10 46.00
N SER A 711 -26.33 -14.56 45.02
CA SER A 711 -25.91 -13.50 44.13
C SER A 711 -27.15 -12.76 43.65
N ASN A 712 -27.17 -11.43 43.79
CA ASN A 712 -28.25 -10.61 43.26
C ASN A 712 -27.82 -9.93 41.96
N ILE A 713 -26.63 -9.32 41.95
CA ILE A 713 -26.03 -8.58 40.84
C ILE A 713 -24.51 -8.78 40.89
N ILE A 714 -23.88 -8.95 39.73
CA ILE A 714 -22.43 -8.87 39.57
C ILE A 714 -22.08 -7.49 39.03
N SER A 715 -21.11 -6.82 39.65
CA SER A 715 -20.51 -5.60 39.11
C SER A 715 -19.17 -5.93 38.47
N THR A 716 -19.05 -5.74 37.17
CA THR A 716 -17.81 -5.95 36.42
C THR A 716 -17.15 -4.65 36.00
N LEU A 717 -15.84 -4.65 35.84
CA LEU A 717 -15.12 -3.54 35.24
C LEU A 717 -14.08 -4.10 34.27
N HIS A 718 -14.32 -3.95 32.97
CA HIS A 718 -13.31 -4.31 31.97
C HIS A 718 -12.18 -3.28 31.95
N ILE A 719 -10.94 -3.76 31.86
CA ILE A 719 -9.71 -2.97 31.79
C ILE A 719 -8.89 -3.46 30.60
N TYR A 720 -8.80 -2.61 29.57
CA TYR A 720 -8.07 -2.89 28.34
C TYR A 720 -6.73 -2.16 28.32
N LEU A 721 -5.70 -2.87 27.84
CA LEU A 721 -4.33 -2.37 27.78
C LEU A 721 -3.93 -2.01 26.34
N ASP A 722 -4.86 -2.12 25.38
CA ASP A 722 -4.65 -1.77 23.98
C ASP A 722 -5.49 -0.56 23.54
N SER A 723 -5.04 0.14 22.50
CA SER A 723 -5.66 1.37 21.99
C SER A 723 -7.00 1.17 21.29
N THR A 724 -7.35 -0.06 20.95
CA THR A 724 -8.43 -0.39 20.03
C THR A 724 -9.20 -1.64 20.45
N PRO A 725 -9.69 -1.69 21.70
CA PRO A 725 -10.26 -2.90 22.26
C PRO A 725 -11.53 -3.38 21.54
N GLN A 726 -12.24 -2.46 20.88
CA GLN A 726 -13.39 -2.76 20.02
C GLN A 726 -13.08 -3.72 18.86
N PHE A 727 -11.81 -4.01 18.58
CA PHE A 727 -11.39 -4.98 17.57
C PHE A 727 -10.73 -6.24 18.16
N ASN A 728 -10.83 -6.47 19.47
CA ASN A 728 -10.31 -7.67 20.10
C ASN A 728 -11.12 -8.91 19.73
N TYR A 729 -10.45 -10.02 19.45
CA TYR A 729 -11.09 -11.30 19.12
C TYR A 729 -10.17 -12.49 19.46
N CYS A 730 -10.67 -13.71 19.31
CA CYS A 730 -9.88 -14.94 19.39
C CYS A 730 -9.51 -15.36 17.95
#